data_AF-T0RN68-F1
#
_entry.id   AF-T0RN68-F1
#
_cell.length_a   1.000
_cell.length_b   1.000
_cell.length_c   1.000
_cell.angle_alpha   90.00
_cell.angle_beta   90.00
_cell.angle_gamma   90.00
#
_symmetry.space_group_name_H-M   'P 1'
#
loop_
_entity.id
_entity.type
_entity.pdbx_description
1 polymer ?
#
loop_
_entity_poly.entity_id
_entity_poly.type
_entity_poly.pdbx_seq_one_letter_code
_entity_poly.pdbx_strand_id
1 'polypeptide(L)'
;MKKNNWTKIGAYLSLTGLLYNCSSIPGVNRFMANDDGYRPQTAYEAWGVLNHSATSYAANALFVEEGKTVGNQSTGITFGAEKEASSSLLTRIMGPPSSILENQVKSLPEESRKTFLKDFLSNYVKDANGYRTYKDDFGNKVDLASDVVSPDGTARVIDLSEIKAINFESASLEELEAGFKKFLDQTGDRPMTFIKPQVRMKMFNGKLPGLTDNLLATQTNWRGKRAPDYTTWTPNYGHAEKYIVNAHAHGGGQGGGWEINFVPLDTYGEFEEMVSWFRNELKQVIKDPATLESKVKLFQAPGHQRMVFNRHPNLPEKKLAEMYRMIQTYIVIKGIQGNTGIEFANYKKIQDDAALASLDRRYERGVIRVEGDRWTPDKPKSTLGIEFRAGTKDLNTARFYQTALAARVASNDFSGMADIGDYNLYNSSLTTPQKLSERFGLPLETTKKAKQVLESAGIKDAYQIQLWDWAGKKVPFIGGTKKKVIRNLTKDYLIQIASLSEAELSGDALKQKVRNLGREWVLASRVPQDIEHYMRPKRGFTYNNDVLKYKPVPGRNYVSNPVDVNKIDLGIEYSGKFPLAVRGDFSKERLGDGKRAWIQTKVDLTMEEREAIIKSVAEDLRSELNGVEGPTKIDADGHGHGLDIAYTIRDKKNRKWIVEWDGIGRSYTPEGEIIADSPRGGSIELVTPKFTPELNEMNAVYKAFEKNNILPQLTTGGGHVNIDLAAFEGNPKALARFLTIFHEHRSMASLMFQHINRRHTSEQLDLSDNLVNKLKNFNGTEDDLKKLLYNERYFNTKFGRKTRYVQLDLSAYYQDVIPEEFITDDFDISNPTVDWRRTFRVDPKIRKAEFRMFNAPRDAMESALQVKFVRAMLNKALNETDPLSGKVSNYNHLDYVKNPSQAATDLEKMCADLGLDVNEYRPAVYEGLAESEKAARSPFFIDMKERLKNNPPQAGWGEAVAARSAENALNSEGREWVRGPADELNTMTNEHRIEAARQAQQMRQNIVPARELPGEFVRSESCAELIDAIL
;
A
#
# COMPACT_ATOMS: atom_id res chain seq x y z
N MET A 1 25.54 19.18 -27.79
CA MET A 1 25.41 17.79 -27.28
C MET A 1 25.52 17.85 -25.76
N LYS A 2 24.42 17.64 -25.04
CA LYS A 2 24.34 17.83 -23.58
C LYS A 2 23.91 16.52 -22.89
N LYS A 3 24.51 16.29 -21.73
CA LYS A 3 24.45 15.15 -20.81
C LYS A 3 23.08 14.46 -20.72
N ASN A 4 23.07 13.16 -21.01
CA ASN A 4 21.92 12.26 -20.83
C ASN A 4 21.53 12.15 -19.35
N ASN A 5 20.24 12.35 -19.07
CA ASN A 5 19.63 12.22 -17.74
C ASN A 5 19.22 10.75 -17.49
N TRP A 6 20.17 9.94 -17.00
CA TRP A 6 19.99 8.51 -16.71
C TRP A 6 19.01 8.22 -15.56
N THR A 7 18.68 9.20 -14.71
CA THR A 7 17.78 9.04 -13.56
C THR A 7 16.30 8.88 -13.95
N LYS A 8 15.89 9.38 -15.13
CA LYS A 8 14.49 9.29 -15.58
C LYS A 8 14.17 7.97 -16.29
N ILE A 9 15.20 7.25 -16.76
CA ILE A 9 15.05 5.93 -17.39
C ILE A 9 14.54 4.91 -16.37
N GLY A 10 14.93 4.97 -15.09
CA GLY A 10 14.43 4.05 -14.05
C GLY A 10 12.91 4.15 -13.82
N ALA A 11 12.37 5.37 -13.80
CA ALA A 11 10.93 5.59 -13.68
C ALA A 11 10.17 5.15 -14.94
N TYR A 12 10.73 5.41 -16.14
CA TYR A 12 10.17 4.93 -17.40
C TYR A 12 10.24 3.40 -17.53
N LEU A 13 11.32 2.76 -17.05
CA LEU A 13 11.51 1.31 -16.99
C LEU A 13 10.57 0.62 -15.99
N SER A 14 10.24 1.28 -14.88
CA SER A 14 9.21 0.79 -13.95
C SER A 14 7.80 0.85 -14.56
N LEU A 15 7.53 1.87 -15.38
CA LEU A 15 6.29 1.99 -16.15
C LEU A 15 6.23 0.98 -17.30
N THR A 16 7.37 0.66 -17.94
CA THR A 16 7.45 -0.33 -19.03
C THR A 16 7.48 -1.77 -18.53
N GLY A 17 7.97 -2.03 -17.32
CA GLY A 17 7.81 -3.33 -16.65
C GLY A 17 6.34 -3.67 -16.35
N LEU A 18 5.50 -2.66 -16.14
CA LEU A 18 4.04 -2.80 -16.06
C LEU A 18 3.38 -3.02 -17.43
N LEU A 19 4.01 -2.55 -18.52
CA LEU A 19 3.49 -2.66 -19.88
C LEU A 19 3.98 -3.93 -20.59
N TYR A 20 5.08 -4.57 -20.16
CA TYR A 20 5.62 -5.79 -20.79
C TYR A 20 4.64 -6.99 -20.69
N ASN A 21 3.65 -6.92 -19.79
CA ASN A 21 2.50 -7.83 -19.74
C ASN A 21 1.35 -7.45 -20.71
N CYS A 22 1.54 -6.51 -21.64
CA CYS A 22 0.47 -6.06 -22.55
C CYS A 22 0.73 -6.38 -24.04
N SER A 23 1.89 -6.93 -24.42
CA SER A 23 2.24 -7.19 -25.84
C SER A 23 2.10 -8.66 -26.27
N SER A 24 1.80 -9.55 -25.34
CA SER A 24 1.11 -10.83 -25.62
C SER A 24 -0.25 -10.70 -24.98
N ILE A 25 -1.33 -11.26 -25.53
CA ILE A 25 -2.61 -11.35 -24.82
C ILE A 25 -2.38 -12.34 -23.66
N PRO A 26 -2.14 -11.92 -22.41
CA PRO A 26 -2.03 -12.87 -21.31
C PRO A 26 -3.48 -13.19 -20.91
N GLY A 27 -3.94 -14.42 -21.12
CA GLY A 27 -5.27 -14.85 -20.68
C GLY A 27 -6.28 -15.25 -21.76
N VAL A 28 -5.85 -15.69 -22.95
CA VAL A 28 -6.75 -16.47 -23.83
C VAL A 28 -6.97 -17.88 -23.27
N ASN A 29 -5.98 -18.43 -22.54
CA ASN A 29 -6.15 -19.67 -21.78
C ASN A 29 -6.62 -19.35 -20.37
N ARG A 30 -7.93 -19.55 -20.17
CA ARG A 30 -8.60 -19.56 -18.87
C ARG A 30 -8.06 -20.73 -18.04
N PHE A 31 -7.34 -20.42 -16.98
CA PHE A 31 -7.34 -21.29 -15.81
C PHE A 31 -8.39 -20.71 -14.88
N MET A 32 -9.66 -21.07 -15.10
CA MET A 32 -10.52 -21.20 -13.93
C MET A 32 -9.81 -22.22 -13.04
N ALA A 33 -9.71 -21.97 -11.74
CA ALA A 33 -9.21 -22.98 -10.83
C ALA A 33 -10.15 -24.18 -10.90
N ASN A 34 -9.87 -25.11 -11.82
CA ASN A 34 -10.45 -26.43 -11.88
C ASN A 34 -10.10 -27.14 -10.57
N ASP A 35 -10.89 -28.14 -10.20
CA ASP A 35 -11.03 -28.74 -8.87
C ASP A 35 -9.77 -29.23 -8.13
N ASP A 36 -8.58 -29.11 -8.72
CA ASP A 36 -7.28 -29.47 -8.14
C ASP A 36 -6.51 -28.28 -7.51
N GLY A 37 -7.05 -27.05 -7.55
CA GLY A 37 -6.44 -25.84 -6.99
C GLY A 37 -6.76 -25.55 -5.51
N TYR A 38 -5.94 -24.72 -4.85
CA TYR A 38 -6.22 -24.23 -3.49
C TYR A 38 -7.57 -23.49 -3.42
N ARG A 39 -8.49 -24.01 -2.62
CA ARG A 39 -9.78 -23.40 -2.32
C ARG A 39 -9.73 -22.72 -0.94
N PRO A 40 -9.94 -21.40 -0.85
CA PRO A 40 -9.93 -20.71 0.44
C PRO A 40 -11.05 -21.24 1.33
N GLN A 41 -10.72 -21.65 2.56
CA GLN A 41 -11.66 -22.17 3.55
C GLN A 41 -12.18 -21.06 4.47
N THR A 42 -11.44 -19.96 4.59
CA THR A 42 -11.78 -18.82 5.45
C THR A 42 -11.87 -17.51 4.68
N ALA A 43 -12.54 -16.51 5.26
CA ALA A 43 -12.57 -15.15 4.71
C ALA A 43 -11.16 -14.56 4.53
N TYR A 44 -10.22 -14.84 5.44
CA TYR A 44 -8.87 -14.30 5.35
C TYR A 44 -8.08 -14.89 4.18
N GLU A 45 -8.22 -16.20 3.96
CA GLU A 45 -7.62 -16.86 2.80
C GLU A 45 -8.21 -16.36 1.49
N ALA A 46 -9.54 -16.23 1.41
CA ALA A 46 -10.23 -15.68 0.24
C ALA A 46 -9.75 -14.24 -0.04
N TRP A 47 -9.59 -13.42 1.01
CA TRP A 47 -9.05 -12.08 0.89
C TRP A 47 -7.61 -12.05 0.37
N GLY A 48 -6.74 -12.96 0.84
CA GLY A 48 -5.38 -13.13 0.35
C GLY A 48 -5.33 -13.49 -1.13
N VAL A 49 -6.15 -14.46 -1.56
CA VAL A 49 -6.28 -14.86 -2.98
C VAL A 49 -6.75 -13.70 -3.84
N LEU A 50 -7.77 -12.95 -3.40
CA LEU A 50 -8.27 -11.79 -4.12
C LEU A 50 -7.25 -10.66 -4.25
N ASN A 51 -6.45 -10.40 -3.20
CA ASN A 51 -5.37 -9.42 -3.26
C ASN A 51 -4.29 -9.84 -4.25
N HIS A 52 -3.96 -11.14 -4.32
CA HIS A 52 -3.08 -11.67 -5.35
C HIS A 52 -3.68 -11.46 -6.74
N SER A 53 -4.93 -11.88 -6.97
CA SER A 53 -5.66 -11.68 -8.23
C SER A 53 -5.70 -10.21 -8.67
N ALA A 54 -5.79 -9.26 -7.74
CA ALA A 54 -5.77 -7.83 -8.05
C ALA A 54 -4.47 -7.34 -8.70
N THR A 55 -3.40 -8.11 -8.57
CA THR A 55 -2.04 -7.76 -9.04
C THR A 55 -1.53 -8.67 -10.14
N SER A 56 -1.83 -9.97 -10.07
CA SER A 56 -1.46 -10.95 -11.09
C SER A 56 -2.49 -11.12 -12.19
N TYR A 57 -3.69 -10.54 -12.01
CA TYR A 57 -4.87 -10.81 -12.84
C TYR A 57 -5.27 -12.30 -12.86
N ALA A 58 -4.88 -13.08 -11.85
CA ALA A 58 -5.27 -14.48 -11.75
C ALA A 58 -6.80 -14.62 -11.64
N ALA A 59 -7.38 -15.44 -12.52
CA ALA A 59 -8.81 -15.66 -12.65
C ALA A 59 -9.33 -16.67 -11.60
N ASN A 60 -9.31 -16.26 -10.33
CA ASN A 60 -9.82 -17.07 -9.22
C ASN A 60 -11.30 -16.78 -8.98
N ALA A 61 -12.16 -17.77 -9.22
CA ALA A 61 -13.58 -17.71 -8.92
C ALA A 61 -13.85 -17.84 -7.43
N LEU A 62 -14.89 -17.16 -6.93
CA LEU A 62 -15.41 -17.34 -5.58
C LEU A 62 -16.90 -17.72 -5.64
N PHE A 63 -17.29 -18.57 -4.69
CA PHE A 63 -18.66 -19.03 -4.52
C PHE A 63 -19.14 -18.70 -3.12
N VAL A 64 -20.41 -18.28 -3.01
CA VAL A 64 -21.10 -18.10 -1.70
C VAL A 64 -21.60 -19.44 -1.18
N GLU A 65 -22.10 -20.27 -2.09
CA GLU A 65 -22.41 -21.67 -1.87
C GLU A 65 -21.84 -22.45 -3.04
N GLU A 66 -21.23 -23.59 -2.76
CA GLU A 66 -20.54 -24.40 -3.77
C GLU A 66 -21.48 -24.73 -4.94
N GLY A 67 -20.98 -24.51 -6.17
CA GLY A 67 -21.71 -24.78 -7.41
C GLY A 67 -22.88 -23.82 -7.71
N LYS A 68 -23.20 -22.85 -6.84
CA LYS A 68 -24.28 -21.88 -7.11
C LYS A 68 -23.74 -20.63 -7.81
N THR A 69 -24.22 -20.39 -9.03
CA THR A 69 -23.82 -19.24 -9.86
C THR A 69 -24.83 -18.09 -9.83
N VAL A 70 -24.38 -16.89 -10.22
CA VAL A 70 -25.23 -15.68 -10.33
C VAL A 70 -25.76 -15.56 -11.76
N GLY A 71 -27.06 -15.80 -11.97
CA GLY A 71 -27.67 -15.69 -13.31
C GLY A 71 -26.99 -16.60 -14.34
N ASN A 72 -26.57 -16.04 -15.48
CA ASN A 72 -25.88 -16.77 -16.57
C ASN A 72 -24.34 -16.81 -16.43
N GLN A 73 -23.82 -16.49 -15.24
CA GLN A 73 -22.38 -16.40 -14.98
C GLN A 73 -21.83 -17.76 -14.49
N SER A 74 -20.51 -17.91 -14.46
CA SER A 74 -19.87 -19.16 -14.02
C SER A 74 -19.48 -19.16 -12.54
N THR A 75 -19.71 -18.04 -11.83
CA THR A 75 -19.26 -17.86 -10.44
C THR A 75 -20.39 -17.38 -9.52
N GLY A 76 -20.17 -17.46 -8.20
CA GLY A 76 -21.12 -17.02 -7.18
C GLY A 76 -21.01 -15.54 -6.80
N ILE A 77 -20.00 -14.83 -7.31
CA ILE A 77 -19.76 -13.40 -7.10
C ILE A 77 -19.23 -12.79 -8.40
N THR A 78 -19.86 -11.72 -8.88
CA THR A 78 -19.48 -11.05 -10.14
C THR A 78 -19.21 -9.57 -9.96
N PHE A 79 -18.42 -9.02 -10.89
CA PHE A 79 -17.92 -7.65 -10.85
C PHE A 79 -18.29 -6.89 -12.13
N GLY A 80 -19.03 -5.80 -11.99
CA GLY A 80 -19.49 -4.97 -13.11
C GLY A 80 -18.95 -3.54 -13.04
N ALA A 81 -19.01 -2.82 -14.16
CA ALA A 81 -18.59 -1.42 -14.21
C ALA A 81 -19.37 -0.62 -15.25
N GLU A 82 -19.42 0.69 -15.02
CA GLU A 82 -19.89 1.69 -15.98
C GLU A 82 -18.99 2.92 -15.98
N LYS A 83 -18.86 3.55 -17.15
CA LYS A 83 -18.07 4.78 -17.29
C LYS A 83 -18.78 5.83 -18.13
N GLU A 84 -19.07 6.96 -17.49
CA GLU A 84 -19.44 8.21 -18.16
C GLU A 84 -18.19 9.08 -18.43
N ALA A 85 -18.10 9.67 -19.62
CA ALA A 85 -17.12 10.68 -19.99
C ALA A 85 -17.55 11.50 -21.23
N SER A 86 -16.78 12.53 -21.56
CA SER A 86 -16.93 13.32 -22.79
C SER A 86 -15.56 13.50 -23.43
N SER A 87 -15.15 12.55 -24.27
CA SER A 87 -13.81 12.51 -24.87
C SER A 87 -13.80 11.76 -26.20
N SER A 88 -13.09 12.31 -27.20
CA SER A 88 -12.84 11.64 -28.49
C SER A 88 -11.93 10.41 -28.38
N LEU A 89 -11.31 10.20 -27.22
CA LEU A 89 -10.53 8.99 -26.92
C LEU A 89 -11.36 7.71 -27.01
N LEU A 90 -12.69 7.78 -26.89
CA LEU A 90 -13.59 6.64 -27.08
C LEU A 90 -13.31 5.89 -28.38
N THR A 91 -12.90 6.61 -29.44
CA THR A 91 -12.55 6.02 -30.74
C THR A 91 -11.43 4.98 -30.69
N ARG A 92 -10.65 4.93 -29.61
CA ARG A 92 -9.63 3.88 -29.39
C ARG A 92 -10.25 2.52 -29.09
N ILE A 93 -11.42 2.49 -28.46
CA ILE A 93 -12.06 1.27 -27.97
C ILE A 93 -13.38 0.96 -28.65
N MET A 94 -14.04 1.94 -29.28
CA MET A 94 -15.31 1.74 -29.99
C MET A 94 -15.38 2.61 -31.24
N GLY A 95 -16.29 2.29 -32.16
CA GLY A 95 -16.56 3.08 -33.35
C GLY A 95 -17.89 2.74 -34.01
N PRO A 96 -18.34 3.51 -35.02
CA PRO A 96 -19.51 3.13 -35.79
C PRO A 96 -19.21 1.87 -36.65
N PRO A 97 -20.22 1.03 -36.90
CA PRO A 97 -20.14 -0.09 -37.82
C PRO A 97 -19.95 0.41 -39.26
N SER A 98 -19.52 -0.49 -40.13
CA SER A 98 -19.15 -0.19 -41.52
C SER A 98 -20.26 0.50 -42.30
N SER A 99 -21.51 0.05 -42.15
CA SER A 99 -22.68 0.65 -42.79
C SER A 99 -22.89 2.12 -42.41
N ILE A 100 -22.71 2.47 -41.13
CA ILE A 100 -22.87 3.84 -40.65
C ILE A 100 -21.71 4.72 -41.13
N LEU A 101 -20.48 4.20 -41.06
CA LEU A 101 -19.31 4.93 -41.54
C LEU A 101 -19.39 5.19 -43.05
N GLU A 102 -19.83 4.21 -43.84
CA GLU A 102 -20.07 4.35 -45.27
C GLU A 102 -21.10 5.46 -45.56
N ASN A 103 -22.24 5.43 -44.86
CA ASN A 103 -23.29 6.44 -45.02
C ASN A 103 -22.81 7.85 -44.62
N GLN A 104 -22.00 7.96 -43.57
CA GLN A 104 -21.42 9.24 -43.15
C GLN A 104 -20.49 9.81 -44.22
N VAL A 105 -19.65 8.97 -44.84
CA VAL A 105 -18.77 9.39 -45.94
C VAL A 105 -19.58 9.76 -47.18
N LYS A 106 -20.62 8.98 -47.54
CA LYS A 106 -21.54 9.29 -48.65
C LYS A 106 -22.31 10.59 -48.44
N SER A 107 -22.55 10.99 -47.19
CA SER A 107 -23.24 12.24 -46.84
C SER A 107 -22.39 13.50 -46.99
N LEU A 108 -21.09 13.37 -47.26
CA LEU A 108 -20.20 14.51 -47.50
C LEU A 108 -20.49 15.12 -48.88
N PRO A 109 -20.35 16.46 -49.06
CA PRO A 109 -20.38 17.09 -50.37
C PRO A 109 -19.37 16.43 -51.33
N GLU A 110 -19.69 16.35 -52.62
CA GLU A 110 -18.92 15.57 -53.60
C GLU A 110 -17.41 15.85 -53.58
N GLU A 111 -17.02 17.13 -53.64
CA GLU A 111 -15.62 17.57 -53.58
C GLU A 111 -14.93 17.20 -52.25
N SER A 112 -15.65 17.38 -51.14
CA SER A 112 -15.19 17.03 -49.79
C SER A 112 -15.02 15.52 -49.63
N ARG A 113 -15.96 14.74 -50.15
CA ARG A 113 -15.96 13.27 -50.20
C ARG A 113 -14.77 12.75 -51.00
N LYS A 114 -14.56 13.28 -52.21
CA LYS A 114 -13.42 12.92 -53.08
C LYS A 114 -12.09 13.22 -52.38
N THR A 115 -11.98 14.40 -51.76
CA THR A 115 -10.77 14.82 -51.01
C THR A 115 -10.49 13.88 -49.83
N PHE A 116 -11.52 13.55 -49.05
CA PHE A 116 -11.40 12.65 -47.90
C PHE A 116 -11.00 11.24 -48.32
N LEU A 117 -11.68 10.66 -49.32
CA LEU A 117 -11.41 9.30 -49.79
C LEU A 117 -10.01 9.16 -50.40
N LYS A 118 -9.58 10.15 -51.22
CA LYS A 118 -8.23 10.20 -51.78
C LYS A 118 -7.18 10.26 -50.68
N ASP A 119 -7.34 11.14 -49.69
CA ASP A 119 -6.40 11.23 -48.56
C ASP A 119 -6.38 9.94 -47.73
N PHE A 120 -7.56 9.41 -47.37
CA PHE A 120 -7.67 8.24 -46.52
C PHE A 120 -7.02 7.01 -47.16
N LEU A 121 -7.43 6.63 -48.38
CA LEU A 121 -6.95 5.41 -49.04
C LEU A 121 -5.47 5.50 -49.40
N SER A 122 -5.01 6.65 -49.94
CA SER A 122 -3.60 6.84 -50.30
C SER A 122 -2.68 6.80 -49.08
N ASN A 123 -3.12 7.29 -47.91
CA ASN A 123 -2.36 7.14 -46.67
C ASN A 123 -2.53 5.77 -46.03
N TYR A 124 -3.64 5.07 -46.25
CA TYR A 124 -3.88 3.74 -45.70
C TYR A 124 -2.91 2.70 -46.27
N VAL A 125 -2.68 2.73 -47.59
CA VAL A 125 -1.79 1.75 -48.27
C VAL A 125 -0.29 1.93 -47.98
N LYS A 126 0.11 3.06 -47.39
CA LYS A 126 1.52 3.35 -47.06
C LYS A 126 2.02 2.40 -45.97
N ASP A 127 3.17 1.76 -46.21
CA ASP A 127 3.81 0.83 -45.26
C ASP A 127 4.52 1.55 -44.10
N ALA A 128 4.83 2.85 -44.25
CA ALA A 128 5.42 3.67 -43.20
C ALA A 128 4.72 5.03 -43.11
N ASN A 129 4.50 5.52 -41.88
CA ASN A 129 3.82 6.79 -41.59
C ASN A 129 2.38 6.90 -42.13
N GLY A 130 1.79 5.80 -42.60
CA GLY A 130 0.43 5.70 -43.12
C GLY A 130 -0.67 5.69 -42.06
N TYR A 131 -1.92 5.49 -42.45
CA TYR A 131 -3.07 5.48 -41.53
C TYR A 131 -3.26 4.15 -40.79
N ARG A 132 -2.58 3.08 -41.21
CA ARG A 132 -2.60 1.76 -40.53
C ARG A 132 -1.35 1.43 -39.73
N THR A 133 -0.19 2.02 -40.07
CA THR A 133 1.09 1.71 -39.43
C THR A 133 1.53 2.77 -38.42
N TYR A 134 2.06 2.32 -37.29
CA TYR A 134 2.67 3.19 -36.27
C TYR A 134 3.69 2.41 -35.42
N LYS A 135 4.43 3.13 -34.57
CA LYS A 135 5.26 2.52 -33.52
C LYS A 135 4.51 2.56 -32.21
N ASP A 136 4.40 1.43 -31.52
CA ASP A 136 3.86 1.38 -30.17
C ASP A 136 4.78 2.07 -29.16
N ASP A 137 4.40 2.07 -27.88
CA ASP A 137 5.20 2.71 -26.83
C ASP A 137 6.56 2.02 -26.58
N PHE A 138 6.78 0.83 -27.13
CA PHE A 138 8.03 0.08 -27.06
C PHE A 138 8.88 0.24 -28.32
N GLY A 139 8.38 0.96 -29.32
CA GLY A 139 9.05 1.15 -30.59
C GLY A 139 8.85 0.01 -31.59
N ASN A 140 8.00 -0.98 -31.28
CA ASN A 140 7.65 -2.04 -32.22
C ASN A 140 6.79 -1.47 -33.34
N LYS A 141 7.04 -1.90 -34.59
CA LYS A 141 6.15 -1.58 -35.71
C LYS A 141 4.86 -2.36 -35.51
N VAL A 142 3.74 -1.64 -35.49
CA VAL A 142 2.39 -2.19 -35.57
C VAL A 142 1.84 -1.89 -36.95
N ASP A 143 1.32 -2.91 -37.61
CA ASP A 143 0.56 -2.83 -38.84
C ASP A 143 -0.86 -3.36 -38.62
N LEU A 144 -1.81 -2.44 -38.52
CA LEU A 144 -3.20 -2.79 -38.22
C LEU A 144 -3.88 -3.60 -39.32
N ALA A 145 -3.30 -3.76 -40.51
CA ALA A 145 -3.86 -4.66 -41.53
C ALA A 145 -3.48 -6.14 -41.31
N SER A 146 -2.47 -6.45 -40.50
CA SER A 146 -2.01 -7.82 -40.23
C SER A 146 -2.07 -8.20 -38.75
N ASP A 147 -1.94 -7.24 -37.85
CA ASP A 147 -1.68 -7.48 -36.43
C ASP A 147 -2.97 -7.48 -35.57
N VAL A 148 -4.14 -7.32 -36.20
CA VAL A 148 -5.42 -7.31 -35.49
C VAL A 148 -5.85 -8.73 -35.19
N VAL A 149 -6.14 -9.00 -33.92
CA VAL A 149 -6.53 -10.32 -33.43
C VAL A 149 -7.80 -10.19 -32.58
N SER A 150 -8.73 -11.13 -32.79
CA SER A 150 -9.96 -11.23 -32.00
C SER A 150 -9.66 -11.87 -30.63
N PRO A 151 -10.53 -11.78 -29.61
CA PRO A 151 -10.29 -12.35 -28.28
C PRO A 151 -9.95 -13.85 -28.27
N ASP A 152 -10.40 -14.60 -29.28
CA ASP A 152 -10.17 -16.04 -29.46
C ASP A 152 -8.82 -16.37 -30.16
N GLY A 153 -8.02 -15.36 -30.51
CA GLY A 153 -6.77 -15.54 -31.23
C GLY A 153 -6.90 -15.52 -32.76
N THR A 154 -8.11 -15.34 -33.31
CA THR A 154 -8.33 -15.29 -34.76
C THR A 154 -7.79 -13.99 -35.35
N ALA A 155 -6.79 -14.10 -36.24
CA ALA A 155 -6.24 -12.97 -36.98
C ALA A 155 -7.28 -12.38 -37.96
N ARG A 156 -7.35 -11.05 -38.03
CA ARG A 156 -8.19 -10.30 -38.96
C ARG A 156 -7.27 -9.52 -39.91
N VAL A 157 -7.17 -10.00 -41.15
CA VAL A 157 -6.22 -9.49 -42.14
C VAL A 157 -6.96 -8.73 -43.24
N ILE A 158 -6.43 -7.58 -43.66
CA ILE A 158 -6.90 -6.84 -44.83
C ILE A 158 -5.94 -7.08 -46.00
N ASP A 159 -6.47 -7.59 -47.11
CA ASP A 159 -5.78 -7.58 -48.39
C ASP A 159 -5.80 -6.18 -49.01
N LEU A 160 -4.61 -5.66 -49.28
CA LEU A 160 -4.38 -4.33 -49.82
C LEU A 160 -4.16 -4.35 -51.34
N SER A 161 -4.10 -5.51 -51.98
CA SER A 161 -3.80 -5.66 -53.41
C SER A 161 -4.66 -4.74 -54.28
N GLU A 162 -5.97 -4.78 -54.08
CA GLU A 162 -6.94 -4.02 -54.86
C GLU A 162 -6.94 -2.52 -54.53
N ILE A 163 -6.67 -2.14 -53.27
CA ILE A 163 -6.58 -0.73 -52.87
C ILE A 163 -5.29 -0.11 -53.40
N LYS A 164 -4.19 -0.87 -53.45
CA LYS A 164 -2.90 -0.46 -54.02
C LYS A 164 -2.94 -0.28 -55.54
N ALA A 165 -3.87 -0.95 -56.22
CA ALA A 165 -4.04 -0.84 -57.67
C ALA A 165 -4.68 0.50 -58.12
N ILE A 166 -5.25 1.27 -57.19
CA ILE A 166 -5.90 2.56 -57.49
C ILE A 166 -4.84 3.63 -57.77
N ASN A 167 -4.93 4.29 -58.94
CA ASN A 167 -4.13 5.48 -59.22
C ASN A 167 -4.75 6.72 -58.57
N PHE A 168 -4.33 7.05 -57.34
CA PHE A 168 -4.92 8.13 -56.55
C PHE A 168 -4.83 9.53 -57.19
N GLU A 169 -3.92 9.76 -58.15
CA GLU A 169 -3.83 11.06 -58.82
C GLU A 169 -4.95 11.31 -59.81
N SER A 170 -5.37 10.27 -60.53
CA SER A 170 -6.41 10.35 -61.56
C SER A 170 -7.72 9.66 -61.19
N ALA A 171 -7.81 9.04 -60.01
CA ALA A 171 -9.00 8.26 -59.61
C ALA A 171 -10.29 9.10 -59.63
N SER A 172 -11.31 8.53 -60.28
CA SER A 172 -12.70 8.99 -60.21
C SER A 172 -13.26 8.82 -58.79
N LEU A 173 -14.37 9.51 -58.50
CA LEU A 173 -15.02 9.37 -57.20
C LEU A 173 -15.56 7.95 -57.01
N GLU A 174 -16.11 7.35 -58.07
CA GLU A 174 -16.61 5.98 -58.09
C GLU A 174 -15.52 4.95 -57.78
N GLU A 175 -14.32 5.11 -58.34
CA GLU A 175 -13.17 4.24 -58.04
C GLU A 175 -12.73 4.35 -56.57
N LEU A 176 -12.73 5.57 -56.02
CA LEU A 176 -12.39 5.82 -54.62
C LEU A 176 -13.46 5.26 -53.67
N GLU A 177 -14.75 5.39 -54.00
CA GLU A 177 -15.85 4.80 -53.24
C GLU A 177 -15.81 3.28 -53.26
N ALA A 178 -15.52 2.66 -54.41
CA ALA A 178 -15.33 1.22 -54.52
C ALA A 178 -14.13 0.74 -53.69
N GLY A 179 -13.01 1.47 -53.70
CA GLY A 179 -11.85 1.17 -52.86
C GLY A 179 -12.14 1.26 -51.36
N PHE A 180 -12.89 2.28 -50.94
CA PHE A 180 -13.30 2.42 -49.54
C PHE A 180 -14.31 1.37 -49.11
N LYS A 181 -15.25 1.00 -50.00
CA LYS A 181 -16.16 -0.12 -49.76
C LYS A 181 -15.40 -1.43 -49.56
N LYS A 182 -14.40 -1.73 -50.40
CA LYS A 182 -13.53 -2.92 -50.24
C LYS A 182 -12.77 -2.91 -48.91
N PHE A 183 -12.32 -1.75 -48.44
CA PHE A 183 -11.74 -1.61 -47.11
C PHE A 183 -12.78 -2.00 -46.03
N LEU A 184 -13.98 -1.44 -46.09
CA LEU A 184 -15.03 -1.71 -45.10
C LEU A 184 -15.47 -3.19 -45.10
N ASP A 185 -15.67 -3.78 -46.28
CA ASP A 185 -16.11 -5.17 -46.45
C ASP A 185 -15.12 -6.16 -45.79
N GLN A 186 -13.82 -5.82 -45.75
CA GLN A 186 -12.78 -6.64 -45.10
C GLN A 186 -12.62 -6.39 -43.60
N THR A 187 -13.21 -5.32 -43.06
CA THR A 187 -13.10 -4.96 -41.63
C THR A 187 -14.21 -5.55 -40.77
N GLY A 188 -15.21 -6.19 -41.38
CA GLY A 188 -16.48 -6.52 -40.71
C GLY A 188 -17.18 -5.26 -40.20
N ASP A 189 -17.85 -5.32 -39.04
CA ASP A 189 -18.53 -4.18 -38.43
C ASP A 189 -17.64 -3.36 -37.47
N ARG A 190 -16.31 -3.46 -37.59
CA ARG A 190 -15.35 -2.80 -36.68
C ARG A 190 -14.22 -2.09 -37.44
N PRO A 191 -14.55 -1.17 -38.38
CA PRO A 191 -13.56 -0.52 -39.23
C PRO A 191 -12.54 0.31 -38.45
N MET A 192 -12.93 0.86 -37.29
CA MET A 192 -12.03 1.67 -36.48
C MET A 192 -10.81 0.88 -36.00
N THR A 193 -10.93 -0.42 -35.70
CA THR A 193 -9.79 -1.24 -35.27
C THR A 193 -8.59 -1.13 -36.22
N PHE A 194 -8.85 -1.04 -37.52
CA PHE A 194 -7.83 -1.08 -38.58
C PHE A 194 -7.18 0.28 -38.87
N ILE A 195 -7.61 1.33 -38.17
CA ILE A 195 -7.15 2.71 -38.36
C ILE A 195 -6.32 3.10 -37.13
N LYS A 196 -5.18 3.79 -37.28
CA LYS A 196 -4.35 4.15 -36.11
C LYS A 196 -5.04 5.18 -35.21
N PRO A 197 -4.85 5.14 -33.88
CA PRO A 197 -5.57 5.99 -32.92
C PRO A 197 -5.58 7.50 -33.22
N GLN A 198 -4.46 8.07 -33.68
CA GLN A 198 -4.42 9.51 -33.98
C GLN A 198 -5.30 9.89 -35.17
N VAL A 199 -5.49 8.98 -36.14
CA VAL A 199 -6.34 9.21 -37.32
C VAL A 199 -7.80 9.12 -36.93
N ARG A 200 -8.21 8.13 -36.12
CA ARG A 200 -9.58 8.03 -35.59
C ARG A 200 -10.00 9.32 -34.85
N MET A 201 -9.09 9.85 -34.03
CA MET A 201 -9.31 11.11 -33.32
C MET A 201 -9.40 12.32 -34.27
N LYS A 202 -8.64 12.34 -35.37
CA LYS A 202 -8.78 13.38 -36.40
C LYS A 202 -10.10 13.25 -37.17
N MET A 203 -10.58 12.04 -37.45
CA MET A 203 -11.92 11.80 -38.04
C MET A 203 -13.02 12.35 -37.12
N PHE A 204 -12.96 12.00 -35.83
CA PHE A 204 -13.92 12.48 -34.82
C PHE A 204 -13.89 14.00 -34.67
N ASN A 205 -12.72 14.63 -34.75
CA ASN A 205 -12.59 16.07 -34.58
C ASN A 205 -12.76 16.87 -35.90
N GLY A 206 -13.06 16.22 -37.03
CA GLY A 206 -13.17 16.89 -38.33
C GLY A 206 -11.87 17.50 -38.84
N LYS A 207 -10.72 16.87 -38.56
CA LYS A 207 -9.38 17.41 -38.87
C LYS A 207 -8.63 16.66 -39.98
N LEU A 208 -9.32 15.78 -40.71
CA LEU A 208 -8.74 15.18 -41.92
C LEU A 208 -9.13 15.99 -43.16
N PRO A 209 -8.33 15.96 -44.24
CA PRO A 209 -8.69 16.56 -45.52
C PRO A 209 -10.10 16.14 -45.95
N GLY A 210 -10.87 17.10 -46.47
CA GLY A 210 -12.27 16.87 -46.87
C GLY A 210 -13.28 16.86 -45.72
N LEU A 211 -12.86 17.02 -44.46
CA LEU A 211 -13.78 17.16 -43.32
C LEU A 211 -13.77 18.59 -42.76
N THR A 212 -14.95 19.14 -42.50
CA THR A 212 -15.12 20.44 -41.81
C THR A 212 -15.65 20.31 -40.40
N ASP A 213 -16.18 19.14 -40.05
CA ASP A 213 -16.81 18.81 -38.76
C ASP A 213 -16.61 17.32 -38.42
N ASN A 214 -17.10 16.90 -37.25
CA ASN A 214 -17.09 15.51 -36.80
C ASN A 214 -17.78 14.58 -37.82
N LEU A 215 -16.98 13.76 -38.52
CA LEU A 215 -17.48 12.77 -39.49
C LEU A 215 -18.42 11.76 -38.84
N LEU A 216 -18.17 11.44 -37.57
CA LEU A 216 -18.87 10.38 -36.83
C LEU A 216 -20.18 10.85 -36.17
N ALA A 217 -20.57 12.12 -36.34
CA ALA A 217 -21.82 12.66 -35.81
C ALA A 217 -23.03 12.26 -36.68
N THR A 218 -24.13 11.84 -36.05
CA THR A 218 -25.35 11.35 -36.72
C THR A 218 -26.57 12.24 -36.50
N GLN A 219 -26.60 13.09 -35.47
CA GLN A 219 -27.73 13.98 -35.19
C GLN A 219 -27.54 15.37 -35.79
N THR A 220 -28.44 15.78 -36.67
CA THR A 220 -28.59 17.15 -37.19
C THR A 220 -29.78 17.83 -36.49
N ASN A 221 -29.57 19.02 -35.93
CA ASN A 221 -30.67 19.92 -35.54
C ASN A 221 -30.43 21.33 -36.11
N TRP A 222 -31.33 22.27 -35.81
CA TRP A 222 -31.26 23.67 -36.26
C TRP A 222 -29.98 24.43 -35.84
N ARG A 223 -29.11 23.82 -35.01
CA ARG A 223 -27.78 24.33 -34.62
C ARG A 223 -26.59 23.50 -35.15
N GLY A 224 -26.79 22.57 -36.09
CA GLY A 224 -25.74 21.76 -36.71
C GLY A 224 -25.51 20.36 -36.09
N LYS A 225 -24.55 19.59 -36.63
CA LYS A 225 -24.18 18.24 -36.15
C LYS A 225 -23.48 18.34 -34.79
N ARG A 226 -24.08 17.83 -33.72
CA ARG A 226 -23.51 17.98 -32.35
C ARG A 226 -22.86 16.72 -31.74
N ALA A 227 -23.37 15.51 -32.00
CA ALA A 227 -22.87 14.30 -31.35
C ALA A 227 -23.06 13.01 -32.18
N PRO A 228 -22.16 12.01 -32.05
CA PRO A 228 -22.40 10.65 -32.49
C PRO A 228 -23.56 9.99 -31.73
N ASP A 229 -24.29 9.11 -32.40
CA ASP A 229 -25.17 8.15 -31.73
C ASP A 229 -24.32 6.96 -31.24
N TYR A 230 -23.95 7.00 -29.97
CA TYR A 230 -23.13 5.94 -29.37
C TYR A 230 -23.86 4.61 -29.24
N THR A 231 -25.20 4.58 -29.32
CA THR A 231 -25.99 3.34 -29.22
C THR A 231 -25.77 2.42 -30.41
N THR A 232 -25.34 2.97 -31.55
CA THR A 232 -25.01 2.20 -32.75
C THR A 232 -23.54 1.81 -32.81
N TRP A 233 -22.70 2.25 -31.86
CA TRP A 233 -21.26 1.97 -31.91
C TRP A 233 -20.96 0.54 -31.45
N THR A 234 -20.02 -0.09 -32.15
CA THR A 234 -19.51 -1.42 -31.83
C THR A 234 -18.16 -1.32 -31.12
N PRO A 235 -17.85 -2.22 -30.17
CA PRO A 235 -16.52 -2.36 -29.64
C PRO A 235 -15.52 -2.80 -30.72
N ASN A 236 -14.32 -2.23 -30.68
CA ASN A 236 -13.21 -2.64 -31.54
C ASN A 236 -12.80 -4.10 -31.23
N TYR A 237 -12.22 -4.83 -32.21
CA TYR A 237 -11.69 -6.18 -31.95
C TYR A 237 -10.65 -6.20 -30.80
N GLY A 238 -10.49 -7.36 -30.18
CA GLY A 238 -9.55 -7.60 -29.08
C GLY A 238 -10.17 -7.27 -27.72
N HIS A 239 -9.42 -6.62 -26.82
CA HIS A 239 -9.90 -6.37 -25.45
C HIS A 239 -11.21 -5.57 -25.37
N ALA A 240 -11.49 -4.66 -26.31
CA ALA A 240 -12.75 -3.93 -26.31
C ALA A 240 -13.95 -4.85 -26.59
N GLU A 241 -13.83 -5.78 -27.55
CA GLU A 241 -14.81 -6.83 -27.81
C GLU A 241 -14.99 -7.78 -26.61
N LYS A 242 -13.92 -8.05 -25.85
CA LYS A 242 -14.00 -8.86 -24.63
C LYS A 242 -14.77 -8.15 -23.50
N TYR A 243 -14.54 -6.85 -23.32
CA TYR A 243 -14.93 -6.15 -22.08
C TYR A 243 -16.11 -5.18 -22.19
N ILE A 244 -16.50 -4.75 -23.39
CA ILE A 244 -17.56 -3.75 -23.57
C ILE A 244 -18.83 -4.39 -24.10
N VAL A 245 -19.95 -4.13 -23.45
CA VAL A 245 -21.28 -4.54 -23.93
C VAL A 245 -21.79 -3.56 -24.98
N ASN A 246 -21.91 -2.29 -24.60
CA ASN A 246 -22.42 -1.22 -25.45
C ASN A 246 -22.05 0.15 -24.88
N ALA A 247 -22.41 1.20 -25.62
CA ALA A 247 -22.37 2.57 -25.15
C ALA A 247 -23.67 3.31 -25.50
N HIS A 248 -23.95 4.39 -24.78
CA HIS A 248 -25.09 5.27 -25.08
C HIS A 248 -24.74 6.73 -24.77
N ALA A 249 -25.58 7.66 -25.25
CA ALA A 249 -25.37 9.09 -25.03
C ALA A 249 -25.69 9.48 -23.58
N HIS A 250 -24.84 10.35 -23.01
CA HIS A 250 -25.04 10.92 -21.68
C HIS A 250 -25.24 12.45 -21.79
N GLY A 251 -26.32 12.97 -21.20
CA GLY A 251 -26.76 14.37 -21.32
C GLY A 251 -25.95 15.42 -20.54
N GLY A 252 -24.83 15.04 -19.93
CA GLY A 252 -23.97 15.93 -19.15
C GLY A 252 -22.91 16.65 -19.99
N GLY A 253 -23.02 17.99 -20.11
CA GLY A 253 -21.99 18.88 -20.67
C GLY A 253 -22.33 19.50 -22.05
N GLN A 254 -21.72 20.64 -22.38
CA GLN A 254 -21.83 21.24 -23.72
C GLN A 254 -21.02 20.39 -24.73
N GLY A 255 -21.67 19.39 -25.35
CA GLY A 255 -21.06 18.58 -26.43
C GLY A 255 -21.56 17.15 -26.59
N GLY A 256 -22.33 16.60 -25.65
CA GLY A 256 -22.80 15.19 -25.69
C GLY A 256 -21.71 14.22 -25.23
N GLY A 257 -21.87 13.66 -24.03
CA GLY A 257 -20.97 12.63 -23.49
C GLY A 257 -21.38 11.22 -23.91
N TRP A 258 -20.54 10.25 -23.59
CA TRP A 258 -20.82 8.82 -23.73
C TRP A 258 -20.81 8.15 -22.36
N GLU A 259 -21.58 7.08 -22.25
CA GLU A 259 -21.59 6.16 -21.13
C GLU A 259 -21.38 4.74 -21.67
N ILE A 260 -20.41 4.01 -21.12
CA ILE A 260 -20.08 2.63 -21.49
C ILE A 260 -20.55 1.69 -20.41
N ASN A 261 -21.21 0.61 -20.81
CA ASN A 261 -21.50 -0.55 -19.97
C ASN A 261 -20.49 -1.66 -20.25
N PHE A 262 -19.83 -2.14 -19.19
CA PHE A 262 -18.86 -3.24 -19.29
C PHE A 262 -19.54 -4.59 -19.07
N VAL A 263 -18.96 -5.63 -19.65
CA VAL A 263 -19.37 -7.03 -19.42
C VAL A 263 -19.17 -7.34 -17.92
N PRO A 264 -20.16 -7.93 -17.23
CA PRO A 264 -19.94 -8.44 -15.88
C PRO A 264 -18.89 -9.56 -15.91
N LEU A 265 -17.89 -9.47 -15.04
CA LEU A 265 -16.76 -10.37 -15.01
C LEU A 265 -16.90 -11.38 -13.86
N ASP A 266 -16.57 -12.62 -14.16
CA ASP A 266 -16.68 -13.79 -13.29
C ASP A 266 -15.69 -13.74 -12.12
N THR A 267 -14.51 -13.15 -12.33
CA THR A 267 -13.44 -13.13 -11.34
C THR A 267 -12.93 -11.71 -11.08
N TYR A 268 -12.37 -11.49 -9.88
CA TYR A 268 -11.81 -10.19 -9.51
C TYR A 268 -10.53 -9.85 -10.29
N GLY A 269 -9.73 -10.87 -10.64
CA GLY A 269 -8.51 -10.68 -11.44
C GLY A 269 -8.81 -10.14 -12.83
N GLU A 270 -9.80 -10.71 -13.52
CA GLU A 270 -10.26 -10.21 -14.83
C GLU A 270 -10.85 -8.80 -14.72
N PHE A 271 -11.56 -8.50 -13.64
CA PHE A 271 -12.08 -7.16 -13.39
C PHE A 271 -10.98 -6.11 -13.28
N GLU A 272 -9.92 -6.41 -12.52
CA GLU A 272 -8.76 -5.53 -12.41
C GLU A 272 -7.97 -5.43 -13.73
N GLU A 273 -7.90 -6.50 -14.51
CA GLU A 273 -7.32 -6.51 -15.86
C GLU A 273 -8.09 -5.55 -16.78
N MET A 274 -9.42 -5.65 -16.80
CA MET A 274 -10.31 -4.77 -17.57
C MET A 274 -10.14 -3.30 -17.17
N VAL A 275 -10.11 -3.00 -15.88
CA VAL A 275 -9.91 -1.63 -15.37
C VAL A 275 -8.53 -1.09 -15.78
N SER A 276 -7.49 -1.92 -15.68
CA SER A 276 -6.13 -1.56 -16.07
C SER A 276 -6.01 -1.27 -17.57
N TRP A 277 -6.51 -2.20 -18.39
CA TRP A 277 -6.60 -2.06 -19.85
C TRP A 277 -7.31 -0.77 -20.24
N PHE A 278 -8.52 -0.54 -19.72
CA PHE A 278 -9.33 0.62 -20.08
C PHE A 278 -8.61 1.94 -19.79
N ARG A 279 -7.90 2.01 -18.65
CA ARG A 279 -7.14 3.21 -18.26
C ARG A 279 -5.92 3.45 -19.14
N ASN A 280 -5.24 2.38 -19.54
CA ASN A 280 -4.05 2.42 -20.38
C ASN A 280 -4.40 2.75 -21.83
N GLU A 281 -5.41 2.10 -22.39
CA GLU A 281 -5.85 2.30 -23.77
C GLU A 281 -6.28 3.75 -24.00
N LEU A 282 -6.96 4.35 -23.01
CA LEU A 282 -7.41 5.74 -23.05
C LEU A 282 -6.41 6.76 -22.46
N LYS A 283 -5.13 6.39 -22.27
CA LYS A 283 -4.14 7.31 -21.72
C LYS A 283 -3.91 8.55 -22.59
N GLN A 284 -3.57 9.65 -21.94
CA GLN A 284 -3.25 10.94 -22.56
C GLN A 284 -1.79 11.29 -22.38
N VAL A 285 -1.18 11.91 -23.38
CA VAL A 285 0.11 12.59 -23.22
C VAL A 285 -0.17 14.06 -22.94
N ILE A 286 0.22 14.53 -21.77
CA ILE A 286 0.07 15.92 -21.32
C ILE A 286 1.46 16.55 -21.17
N LYS A 287 1.58 17.87 -21.37
CA LYS A 287 2.82 18.58 -21.01
C LYS A 287 2.75 18.99 -19.55
N ASP A 288 3.80 18.73 -18.79
CA ASP A 288 3.94 19.29 -17.45
C ASP A 288 4.02 20.82 -17.54
N PRO A 289 3.18 21.57 -16.82
CA PRO A 289 3.18 23.03 -16.94
C PRO A 289 4.43 23.69 -16.36
N ALA A 290 5.18 23.02 -15.48
CA ALA A 290 6.40 23.55 -14.87
C ALA A 290 7.66 23.12 -15.63
N THR A 291 7.74 21.87 -16.09
CA THR A 291 8.94 21.34 -16.77
C THR A 291 8.82 21.30 -18.30
N LEU A 292 7.62 21.51 -18.84
CA LEU A 292 7.26 21.35 -20.26
C LEU A 292 7.47 19.93 -20.81
N GLU A 293 7.85 18.97 -19.96
CA GLU A 293 8.08 17.59 -20.34
C GLU A 293 6.76 16.85 -20.59
N SER A 294 6.75 16.01 -21.63
CA SER A 294 5.63 15.11 -21.89
C SER A 294 5.51 14.09 -20.76
N LYS A 295 4.32 14.02 -20.16
CA LYS A 295 3.93 13.05 -19.14
C LYS A 295 2.73 12.24 -19.61
N VAL A 296 2.76 10.94 -19.39
CA VAL A 296 1.60 10.07 -19.61
C VAL A 296 0.66 10.18 -18.42
N LYS A 297 -0.57 10.59 -18.67
CA LYS A 297 -1.67 10.58 -17.71
C LYS A 297 -2.65 9.47 -18.10
N LEU A 298 -2.75 8.46 -17.24
CA LEU A 298 -3.74 7.40 -17.42
C LEU A 298 -5.16 7.96 -17.35
N PHE A 299 -6.07 7.31 -18.08
CA PHE A 299 -7.48 7.66 -17.98
C PHE A 299 -8.03 7.32 -16.59
N GLN A 300 -9.16 7.94 -16.24
CA GLN A 300 -9.82 7.64 -14.98
C GLN A 300 -10.47 6.25 -15.06
N ALA A 301 -10.42 5.49 -13.95
CA ALA A 301 -11.17 4.24 -13.81
C ALA A 301 -12.68 4.44 -14.11
N PRO A 302 -13.40 3.33 -14.37
CA PRO A 302 -14.86 3.31 -14.37
C PRO A 302 -15.44 4.02 -13.16
N GLY A 303 -16.47 4.85 -13.41
CA GLY A 303 -17.02 5.73 -12.39
C GLY A 303 -17.87 4.97 -11.38
N HIS A 304 -18.74 4.11 -11.90
CA HIS A 304 -19.52 3.17 -11.11
C HIS A 304 -18.92 1.78 -11.24
N GLN A 305 -18.87 1.06 -10.13
CA GLN A 305 -18.48 -0.34 -10.08
C GLN A 305 -19.52 -1.10 -9.28
N ARG A 306 -19.79 -2.35 -9.63
CA ARG A 306 -20.82 -3.18 -8.99
C ARG A 306 -20.26 -4.51 -8.57
N MET A 307 -20.79 -5.01 -7.47
CA MET A 307 -20.63 -6.40 -7.06
C MET A 307 -22.01 -7.02 -6.92
N VAL A 308 -22.20 -8.21 -7.47
CA VAL A 308 -23.44 -9.00 -7.36
C VAL A 308 -23.07 -10.39 -6.87
N PHE A 309 -23.83 -10.93 -5.93
CA PHE A 309 -23.55 -12.23 -5.34
C PHE A 309 -24.83 -12.95 -4.92
N ASN A 310 -24.73 -14.27 -4.82
CA ASN A 310 -25.81 -15.12 -4.31
C ASN A 310 -26.05 -14.85 -2.81
N ARG A 311 -27.31 -14.86 -2.40
CA ARG A 311 -27.69 -14.72 -0.99
C ARG A 311 -27.47 -16.05 -0.27
N HIS A 312 -26.55 -16.08 0.69
CA HIS A 312 -26.36 -17.25 1.55
C HIS A 312 -27.64 -17.53 2.38
N PRO A 313 -28.07 -18.79 2.59
CA PRO A 313 -29.30 -19.11 3.33
C PRO A 313 -29.29 -18.59 4.77
N ASN A 314 -28.10 -18.59 5.40
CA ASN A 314 -27.86 -18.11 6.76
C ASN A 314 -27.06 -16.81 6.78
N LEU A 315 -27.30 -15.91 5.82
CA LEU A 315 -26.60 -14.63 5.73
C LEU A 315 -26.91 -13.76 6.97
N PRO A 316 -25.91 -13.28 7.73
CA PRO A 316 -26.14 -12.34 8.82
C PRO A 316 -26.39 -10.93 8.26
N GLU A 317 -27.62 -10.67 7.83
CA GLU A 317 -28.03 -9.45 7.11
C GLU A 317 -27.66 -8.15 7.82
N LYS A 318 -27.84 -8.10 9.15
CA LYS A 318 -27.49 -6.91 9.96
C LYS A 318 -25.99 -6.61 9.94
N LYS A 319 -25.14 -7.64 9.84
CA LYS A 319 -23.68 -7.49 9.75
C LYS A 319 -23.23 -7.15 8.33
N LEU A 320 -23.91 -7.66 7.31
CA LEU A 320 -23.70 -7.19 5.94
C LEU A 320 -24.06 -5.70 5.80
N ALA A 321 -25.16 -5.25 6.40
CA ALA A 321 -25.53 -3.84 6.43
C ALA A 321 -24.46 -3.00 7.16
N GLU A 322 -23.91 -3.49 8.28
CA GLU A 322 -22.77 -2.87 8.94
C GLU A 322 -21.54 -2.77 8.03
N MET A 323 -21.23 -3.82 7.28
CA MET A 323 -20.17 -3.79 6.28
C MET A 323 -20.41 -2.69 5.24
N TYR A 324 -21.65 -2.53 4.75
CA TYR A 324 -21.99 -1.42 3.84
C TYR A 324 -21.84 -0.04 4.49
N ARG A 325 -22.20 0.13 5.76
CA ARG A 325 -21.97 1.37 6.52
C ARG A 325 -20.48 1.71 6.58
N MET A 326 -19.64 0.72 6.87
CA MET A 326 -18.19 0.89 6.93
C MET A 326 -17.58 1.19 5.56
N ILE A 327 -18.03 0.54 4.48
CA ILE A 327 -17.56 0.83 3.13
C ILE A 327 -17.90 2.27 2.72
N GLN A 328 -19.16 2.70 2.94
CA GLN A 328 -19.57 4.07 2.66
C GLN A 328 -18.71 5.08 3.44
N THR A 329 -18.54 4.84 4.73
CA THR A 329 -17.76 5.69 5.63
C THR A 329 -16.31 5.78 5.17
N TYR A 330 -15.71 4.65 4.83
CA TYR A 330 -14.34 4.55 4.32
C TYR A 330 -14.17 5.33 3.00
N ILE A 331 -15.08 5.19 2.05
CA ILE A 331 -15.04 5.95 0.78
C ILE A 331 -15.05 7.47 1.03
N VAL A 332 -15.89 7.94 1.95
CA VAL A 332 -15.99 9.37 2.29
C VAL A 332 -14.70 9.86 2.92
N ILE A 333 -14.20 9.13 3.93
CA ILE A 333 -12.97 9.48 4.64
C ILE A 333 -11.76 9.51 3.71
N LYS A 334 -11.60 8.48 2.86
CA LYS A 334 -10.50 8.44 1.87
C LYS A 334 -10.67 9.55 0.82
N GLY A 335 -11.90 9.92 0.48
CA GLY A 335 -12.20 11.05 -0.38
C GLY A 335 -11.75 12.40 0.21
N ILE A 336 -11.95 12.61 1.51
CA ILE A 336 -11.47 13.81 2.24
C ILE A 336 -9.95 13.76 2.37
N GLN A 337 -9.39 12.61 2.78
CA GLN A 337 -7.94 12.38 2.91
C GLN A 337 -7.18 12.68 1.60
N GLY A 338 -7.73 12.19 0.48
CA GLY A 338 -7.20 12.33 -0.86
C GLY A 338 -7.52 13.66 -1.53
N ASN A 339 -8.18 14.59 -0.83
CA ASN A 339 -8.53 15.91 -1.34
C ASN A 339 -9.34 15.82 -2.65
N THR A 340 -10.35 14.96 -2.69
CA THR A 340 -11.19 14.73 -3.88
C THR A 340 -12.34 15.72 -4.03
N GLY A 341 -12.76 16.36 -2.93
CA GLY A 341 -13.88 17.30 -2.89
C GLY A 341 -15.22 16.60 -2.71
N ILE A 342 -15.21 15.37 -2.21
CA ILE A 342 -16.40 14.54 -1.99
C ILE A 342 -17.40 15.23 -1.06
N GLU A 343 -16.89 16.00 -0.10
CA GLU A 343 -17.63 16.81 0.87
C GLU A 343 -18.46 17.95 0.24
N PHE A 344 -18.14 18.33 -1.00
CA PHE A 344 -18.86 19.36 -1.78
C PHE A 344 -19.68 18.76 -2.93
N ALA A 345 -19.74 17.44 -3.07
CA ALA A 345 -20.41 16.81 -4.19
C ALA A 345 -21.94 16.94 -4.07
N ASN A 346 -22.57 17.64 -5.00
CA ASN A 346 -24.01 17.88 -4.97
C ASN A 346 -24.85 16.60 -5.12
N TYR A 347 -24.33 15.57 -5.79
CA TYR A 347 -25.07 14.38 -6.23
C TYR A 347 -24.84 13.10 -5.40
N LYS A 348 -24.16 13.18 -4.25
CA LYS A 348 -23.86 12.02 -3.39
C LYS A 348 -24.49 12.22 -2.01
N LYS A 349 -25.45 11.35 -1.63
CA LYS A 349 -26.01 11.23 -0.28
C LYS A 349 -25.17 10.25 0.55
N ILE A 350 -25.10 10.46 1.86
CA ILE A 350 -24.73 9.44 2.83
C ILE A 350 -26.00 8.64 3.15
N GLN A 351 -26.02 7.35 2.82
CA GLN A 351 -27.15 6.48 3.16
C GLN A 351 -27.27 6.37 4.68
N ASP A 352 -28.50 6.48 5.17
CA ASP A 352 -28.83 6.26 6.58
C ASP A 352 -28.87 4.76 6.91
N ASP A 353 -28.76 4.43 8.21
CA ASP A 353 -28.67 3.05 8.67
C ASP A 353 -29.94 2.23 8.31
N ALA A 354 -31.11 2.87 8.23
CA ALA A 354 -32.35 2.20 7.82
C ALA A 354 -32.34 1.84 6.33
N ALA A 355 -31.82 2.70 5.47
CA ALA A 355 -31.61 2.40 4.05
C ALA A 355 -30.63 1.24 3.87
N LEU A 356 -29.52 1.22 4.62
CA LEU A 356 -28.53 0.13 4.56
C LEU A 356 -29.10 -1.19 5.08
N ALA A 357 -29.84 -1.18 6.19
CA ALA A 357 -30.44 -2.36 6.80
C ALA A 357 -31.48 -3.06 5.92
N SER A 358 -32.09 -2.34 4.97
CA SER A 358 -33.08 -2.92 4.06
C SER A 358 -32.48 -3.93 3.07
N LEU A 359 -31.17 -3.83 2.79
CA LEU A 359 -30.47 -4.57 1.74
C LEU A 359 -31.12 -4.45 0.34
N ASP A 360 -32.08 -3.55 0.14
CA ASP A 360 -32.83 -3.37 -1.09
C ASP A 360 -33.40 -1.94 -1.23
N ARG A 361 -32.51 -0.97 -1.55
CA ARG A 361 -32.85 0.45 -1.76
C ARG A 361 -32.37 0.95 -3.11
N ARG A 362 -32.79 0.24 -4.17
CA ARG A 362 -32.36 0.42 -5.57
C ARG A 362 -32.58 1.82 -6.17
N TYR A 363 -33.40 2.66 -5.55
CA TYR A 363 -33.70 4.01 -6.04
C TYR A 363 -32.94 5.13 -5.31
N GLU A 364 -32.25 4.82 -4.20
CA GLU A 364 -31.52 5.83 -3.44
C GLU A 364 -30.13 6.09 -4.04
N ARG A 365 -29.89 7.34 -4.44
CA ARG A 365 -28.59 7.78 -4.98
C ARG A 365 -27.68 8.22 -3.84
N GLY A 366 -26.53 7.55 -3.69
CA GLY A 366 -25.57 7.85 -2.64
C GLY A 366 -24.11 7.67 -3.06
N VAL A 367 -23.22 7.68 -2.07
CA VAL A 367 -21.82 7.21 -2.22
C VAL A 367 -21.80 5.74 -2.67
N ILE A 368 -22.71 4.95 -2.08
CA ILE A 368 -23.06 3.59 -2.50
C ILE A 368 -24.56 3.53 -2.78
N ARG A 369 -24.97 2.52 -3.54
CA ARG A 369 -26.37 2.14 -3.73
C ARG A 369 -26.51 0.65 -3.44
N VAL A 370 -27.41 0.33 -2.53
CA VAL A 370 -27.70 -1.05 -2.15
C VAL A 370 -28.75 -1.60 -3.11
N GLU A 371 -28.46 -2.73 -3.73
CA GLU A 371 -29.29 -3.33 -4.75
C GLU A 371 -29.80 -4.68 -4.26
N GLY A 372 -31.12 -4.82 -4.13
CA GLY A 372 -31.72 -6.11 -3.85
C GLY A 372 -31.81 -6.99 -5.11
N ASP A 373 -32.77 -7.89 -5.09
CA ASP A 373 -32.86 -8.95 -6.07
C ASP A 373 -33.43 -8.45 -7.42
N ARG A 374 -32.58 -8.39 -8.45
CA ARG A 374 -32.94 -8.04 -9.84
C ARG A 374 -32.15 -8.78 -10.92
N TRP A 375 -31.11 -9.52 -10.53
CA TRP A 375 -30.15 -10.10 -11.46
C TRP A 375 -30.51 -11.53 -11.86
N THR A 376 -31.43 -12.14 -11.11
CA THR A 376 -32.01 -13.47 -11.32
C THR A 376 -33.54 -13.34 -11.27
N PRO A 377 -34.17 -12.76 -12.31
CA PRO A 377 -35.61 -12.48 -12.32
C PRO A 377 -36.48 -13.75 -12.19
N ASP A 378 -35.92 -14.90 -12.50
CA ASP A 378 -36.51 -16.23 -12.34
C ASP A 378 -36.45 -16.79 -10.91
N LYS A 379 -35.65 -16.19 -10.02
CA LYS A 379 -35.41 -16.66 -8.64
C LYS A 379 -35.49 -15.50 -7.63
N PRO A 380 -36.71 -15.11 -7.19
CA PRO A 380 -36.89 -14.00 -6.28
C PRO A 380 -36.15 -14.20 -4.94
N LYS A 381 -35.51 -13.13 -4.45
CA LYS A 381 -34.67 -13.05 -3.24
C LYS A 381 -33.41 -13.92 -3.27
N SER A 382 -32.92 -14.34 -4.43
CA SER A 382 -31.71 -15.18 -4.51
C SER A 382 -30.41 -14.40 -4.66
N THR A 383 -30.45 -13.14 -5.08
CA THR A 383 -29.25 -12.29 -5.23
C THR A 383 -29.28 -11.03 -4.38
N LEU A 384 -28.09 -10.52 -4.08
CA LEU A 384 -27.84 -9.20 -3.52
C LEU A 384 -26.78 -8.48 -4.36
N GLY A 385 -26.78 -7.16 -4.34
CA GLY A 385 -25.81 -6.35 -5.04
C GLY A 385 -25.51 -5.02 -4.35
N ILE A 386 -24.37 -4.46 -4.70
CA ILE A 386 -23.97 -3.13 -4.28
C ILE A 386 -23.30 -2.42 -5.45
N GLU A 387 -23.71 -1.17 -5.68
CA GLU A 387 -23.06 -0.25 -6.61
C GLU A 387 -22.23 0.77 -5.83
N PHE A 388 -20.94 0.83 -6.12
CA PHE A 388 -20.00 1.84 -5.66
C PHE A 388 -19.99 3.01 -6.65
N ARG A 389 -20.51 4.17 -6.24
CA ARG A 389 -20.64 5.37 -7.09
C ARG A 389 -19.54 6.41 -6.82
N ALA A 390 -18.70 6.13 -5.82
CA ALA A 390 -17.54 6.90 -5.44
C ALA A 390 -16.46 5.97 -4.88
N GLY A 391 -15.24 6.48 -4.66
CA GLY A 391 -14.13 5.68 -4.14
C GLY A 391 -13.45 4.77 -5.18
N THR A 392 -14.04 4.61 -6.37
CA THR A 392 -13.58 3.73 -7.46
C THR A 392 -12.34 4.26 -8.21
N LYS A 393 -12.05 5.57 -8.11
CA LYS A 393 -10.94 6.20 -8.84
C LYS A 393 -9.57 5.94 -8.21
N ASP A 394 -9.55 5.74 -6.90
CA ASP A 394 -8.36 5.31 -6.15
C ASP A 394 -8.39 3.79 -6.04
N LEU A 395 -7.54 3.13 -6.85
CA LEU A 395 -7.49 1.67 -6.93
C LEU A 395 -7.16 1.02 -5.58
N ASN A 396 -6.33 1.65 -4.75
CA ASN A 396 -5.98 1.08 -3.45
C ASN A 396 -7.19 1.07 -2.51
N THR A 397 -7.97 2.15 -2.55
CA THR A 397 -9.23 2.27 -1.80
C THR A 397 -10.26 1.27 -2.33
N ALA A 398 -10.44 1.21 -3.66
CA ALA A 398 -11.38 0.31 -4.32
C ALA A 398 -11.09 -1.16 -4.05
N ARG A 399 -9.85 -1.59 -4.27
CA ARG A 399 -9.39 -2.96 -4.03
C ARG A 399 -9.69 -3.41 -2.62
N PHE A 400 -9.35 -2.60 -1.63
CA PHE A 400 -9.54 -2.99 -0.24
C PHE A 400 -11.01 -3.31 0.11
N TYR A 401 -11.95 -2.41 -0.20
CA TYR A 401 -13.35 -2.65 0.19
C TYR A 401 -14.02 -3.74 -0.66
N GLN A 402 -13.63 -3.88 -1.94
CA GLN A 402 -14.16 -4.93 -2.82
C GLN A 402 -13.68 -6.30 -2.40
N THR A 403 -12.38 -6.46 -2.15
CA THR A 403 -11.83 -7.75 -1.76
C THR A 403 -12.28 -8.16 -0.36
N ALA A 404 -12.37 -7.22 0.58
CA ALA A 404 -12.89 -7.51 1.92
C ALA A 404 -14.37 -7.93 1.89
N LEU A 405 -15.22 -7.24 1.11
CA LEU A 405 -16.62 -7.61 0.95
C LEU A 405 -16.77 -8.98 0.27
N ALA A 406 -16.09 -9.19 -0.87
CA ALA A 406 -16.17 -10.45 -1.61
C ALA A 406 -15.74 -11.64 -0.74
N ALA A 407 -14.64 -11.49 0.02
CA ALA A 407 -14.13 -12.54 0.87
C ALA A 407 -15.09 -12.93 2.02
N ARG A 408 -15.68 -11.94 2.71
CA ARG A 408 -16.64 -12.19 3.80
C ARG A 408 -17.96 -12.76 3.28
N VAL A 409 -18.41 -12.31 2.11
CA VAL A 409 -19.60 -12.84 1.46
C VAL A 409 -19.40 -14.28 0.99
N ALA A 410 -18.26 -14.59 0.36
CA ALA A 410 -17.94 -15.94 -0.13
C ALA A 410 -17.88 -16.97 1.00
N SER A 411 -17.33 -16.58 2.15
CA SER A 411 -17.16 -17.47 3.32
C SER A 411 -18.30 -17.37 4.33
N ASN A 412 -19.27 -16.48 4.12
CA ASN A 412 -20.31 -16.10 5.09
C ASN A 412 -19.76 -15.72 6.49
N ASP A 413 -18.52 -15.23 6.58
CA ASP A 413 -17.85 -14.88 7.84
C ASP A 413 -17.82 -13.36 8.09
N PHE A 414 -18.70 -12.92 8.97
CA PHE A 414 -18.79 -11.55 9.49
C PHE A 414 -18.36 -11.46 10.97
N SER A 415 -17.49 -12.38 11.41
CA SER A 415 -16.92 -12.36 12.76
C SER A 415 -16.21 -11.03 13.05
N GLY A 416 -16.31 -10.62 14.32
CA GLY A 416 -15.77 -9.34 14.81
C GLY A 416 -16.58 -8.10 14.43
N MET A 417 -17.63 -8.21 13.60
CA MET A 417 -18.51 -7.09 13.24
C MET A 417 -19.77 -7.05 14.11
N ALA A 418 -20.15 -5.84 14.52
CA ALA A 418 -21.41 -5.54 15.18
C ALA A 418 -22.59 -5.58 14.20
N ASP A 419 -23.80 -5.62 14.73
CA ASP A 419 -25.00 -5.41 13.94
C ASP A 419 -25.18 -3.91 13.65
N ILE A 420 -25.73 -3.56 12.48
CA ILE A 420 -25.97 -2.16 12.08
C ILE A 420 -26.75 -1.36 13.16
N GLY A 421 -27.63 -2.02 13.92
CA GLY A 421 -28.47 -1.39 14.96
C GLY A 421 -27.82 -1.25 16.34
N ASP A 422 -26.61 -1.80 16.57
CA ASP A 422 -25.98 -1.80 17.90
C ASP A 422 -25.49 -0.40 18.31
N TYR A 423 -25.15 0.43 17.33
CA TYR A 423 -24.72 1.81 17.50
C TYR A 423 -25.05 2.63 16.24
N ASN A 424 -24.99 3.95 16.35
CA ASN A 424 -25.14 4.85 15.21
C ASN A 424 -23.92 5.77 15.14
N LEU A 425 -23.27 5.80 13.98
CA LEU A 425 -22.10 6.64 13.75
C LEU A 425 -22.47 8.06 13.27
N TYR A 426 -23.47 8.17 12.41
CA TYR A 426 -23.97 9.45 11.90
C TYR A 426 -25.38 9.76 12.46
N ASN A 427 -25.42 10.64 13.45
CA ASN A 427 -26.65 11.12 14.04
C ASN A 427 -26.72 12.65 13.98
N SER A 428 -27.58 13.18 13.11
CA SER A 428 -27.76 14.63 12.90
C SER A 428 -28.24 15.37 14.16
N SER A 429 -28.88 14.69 15.12
CA SER A 429 -29.25 15.33 16.38
C SER A 429 -28.04 15.68 17.26
N LEU A 430 -26.90 14.98 17.07
CA LEU A 430 -25.66 15.20 17.83
C LEU A 430 -24.75 16.26 17.22
N THR A 431 -25.12 16.85 16.08
CA THR A 431 -24.33 17.86 15.35
C THR A 431 -24.87 19.28 15.52
N THR A 432 -25.87 19.49 16.38
CA THR A 432 -26.36 20.83 16.74
C THR A 432 -25.34 21.58 17.62
N PRO A 433 -25.24 22.93 17.56
CA PRO A 433 -24.29 23.69 18.38
C PRO A 433 -24.36 23.35 19.87
N GLN A 434 -25.57 23.22 20.43
CA GLN A 434 -25.78 22.86 21.83
C GLN A 434 -25.18 21.48 22.15
N LYS A 435 -25.44 20.48 21.31
CA LYS A 435 -24.88 19.13 21.50
C LYS A 435 -23.38 19.08 21.29
N LEU A 436 -22.82 19.87 20.37
CA LEU A 436 -21.37 19.99 20.21
C LEU A 436 -20.73 20.63 21.45
N SER A 437 -21.34 21.67 21.99
CA SER A 437 -20.88 22.34 23.22
C SER A 437 -20.86 21.37 24.40
N GLU A 438 -21.94 20.61 24.62
CA GLU A 438 -22.04 19.58 25.64
C GLU A 438 -21.02 18.44 25.44
N ARG A 439 -20.89 17.92 24.21
CA ARG A 439 -20.04 16.75 23.90
C ARG A 439 -18.55 17.04 24.03
N PHE A 440 -18.12 18.26 23.69
CA PHE A 440 -16.70 18.64 23.61
C PHE A 440 -16.26 19.66 24.67
N GLY A 441 -17.17 20.10 25.55
CA GLY A 441 -16.85 21.05 26.62
C GLY A 441 -16.38 22.40 26.09
N LEU A 442 -17.06 22.93 25.08
CA LEU A 442 -16.75 24.20 24.43
C LEU A 442 -17.83 25.24 24.73
N PRO A 443 -17.50 26.56 24.78
CA PRO A 443 -18.51 27.60 24.83
C PRO A 443 -19.50 27.48 23.66
N LEU A 444 -20.80 27.69 23.93
CA LEU A 444 -21.84 27.59 22.91
C LEU A 444 -21.55 28.51 21.71
N GLU A 445 -21.05 29.72 21.95
CA GLU A 445 -20.70 30.68 20.90
C GLU A 445 -19.61 30.17 19.96
N THR A 446 -18.58 29.47 20.49
CA THR A 446 -17.55 28.83 19.66
C THR A 446 -18.17 27.79 18.73
N THR A 447 -19.08 26.95 19.23
CA THR A 447 -19.71 25.90 18.42
C THR A 447 -20.71 26.45 17.40
N LYS A 448 -21.44 27.52 17.73
CA LYS A 448 -22.29 28.24 16.78
C LYS A 448 -21.46 28.81 15.64
N LYS A 449 -20.37 29.51 15.97
CA LYS A 449 -19.46 30.10 14.98
C LYS A 449 -18.82 29.03 14.11
N ALA A 450 -18.36 27.92 14.69
CA ALA A 450 -17.80 26.82 13.92
C ALA A 450 -18.81 26.24 12.92
N LYS A 451 -20.05 26.03 13.36
CA LYS A 451 -21.13 25.50 12.51
C LYS A 451 -21.46 26.46 11.36
N GLN A 452 -21.56 27.76 11.65
CA GLN A 452 -21.75 28.80 10.64
C GLN A 452 -20.63 28.77 9.60
N VAL A 453 -19.35 28.71 10.02
CA VAL A 453 -18.22 28.65 9.09
C VAL A 453 -18.27 27.41 8.18
N LEU A 454 -18.65 26.25 8.72
CA LEU A 454 -18.77 25.01 7.92
C LEU A 454 -19.89 25.13 6.87
N GLU A 455 -21.00 25.76 7.23
CA GLU A 455 -22.13 26.03 6.33
C GLU A 455 -21.74 27.05 5.25
N SER A 456 -21.09 28.15 5.62
CA SER A 456 -20.54 29.17 4.71
C SER A 456 -19.52 28.59 3.73
N ALA A 457 -18.71 27.62 4.17
CA ALA A 457 -17.78 26.90 3.29
C ALA A 457 -18.48 25.93 2.32
N GLY A 458 -19.78 25.65 2.52
CA GLY A 458 -20.59 24.78 1.69
C GLY A 458 -20.48 23.28 1.99
N ILE A 459 -20.03 22.90 3.21
CA ILE A 459 -19.96 21.48 3.61
C ILE A 459 -21.31 21.02 4.14
N LYS A 460 -21.93 20.07 3.44
CA LYS A 460 -23.18 19.43 3.85
C LYS A 460 -23.02 18.72 5.20
N ASP A 461 -24.05 18.78 6.04
CA ASP A 461 -24.06 18.20 7.40
C ASP A 461 -23.60 16.73 7.47
N ALA A 462 -24.11 15.88 6.58
CA ALA A 462 -23.72 14.48 6.55
C ALA A 462 -22.24 14.25 6.19
N TYR A 463 -21.58 15.23 5.56
CA TYR A 463 -20.16 15.20 5.20
C TYR A 463 -19.26 15.89 6.22
N GLN A 464 -19.82 16.47 7.29
CA GLN A 464 -19.07 16.98 8.44
C GLN A 464 -18.62 15.81 9.34
N ILE A 465 -17.84 14.89 8.76
CA ILE A 465 -17.49 13.61 9.38
C ILE A 465 -16.75 13.76 10.71
N GLN A 466 -16.08 14.89 10.92
CA GLN A 466 -15.36 15.19 12.15
C GLN A 466 -16.33 15.26 13.34
N LEU A 467 -17.61 15.55 13.09
CA LEU A 467 -18.65 15.74 14.11
C LEU A 467 -19.48 14.46 14.39
N TRP A 468 -19.24 13.38 13.61
CA TRP A 468 -19.88 12.08 13.82
C TRP A 468 -19.52 11.49 15.19
N ASP A 469 -20.27 10.48 15.65
CA ASP A 469 -20.12 9.93 17.00
C ASP A 469 -19.02 8.88 17.15
N TRP A 470 -17.82 9.18 16.64
CA TRP A 470 -16.63 8.33 16.74
C TRP A 470 -16.30 7.94 18.19
N ALA A 471 -16.52 8.86 19.13
CA ALA A 471 -16.23 8.67 20.55
C ALA A 471 -17.44 8.18 21.37
N GLY A 472 -18.48 7.68 20.70
CA GLY A 472 -19.66 7.09 21.31
C GLY A 472 -19.33 5.79 22.05
N LYS A 473 -19.94 5.56 23.23
CA LYS A 473 -19.60 4.40 24.08
C LYS A 473 -19.72 3.05 23.36
N LYS A 474 -20.72 2.92 22.48
CA LYS A 474 -21.06 1.68 21.75
C LYS A 474 -20.29 1.47 20.44
N VAL A 475 -19.46 2.41 19.98
CA VAL A 475 -18.64 2.19 18.78
C VAL A 475 -17.64 1.05 19.04
N PRO A 476 -17.68 -0.05 18.27
CA PRO A 476 -17.00 -1.30 18.63
C PRO A 476 -15.52 -1.33 18.23
N PHE A 477 -15.11 -0.58 17.21
CA PHE A 477 -13.74 -0.60 16.66
C PHE A 477 -12.85 0.55 17.18
N ILE A 478 -13.38 1.41 18.04
CA ILE A 478 -12.62 2.48 18.71
C ILE A 478 -12.63 2.17 20.21
N GLY A 479 -11.48 1.79 20.75
CA GLY A 479 -11.20 1.59 22.17
C GLY A 479 -11.09 2.88 22.97
N GLY A 480 -11.02 2.74 24.29
CA GLY A 480 -11.25 3.84 25.25
C GLY A 480 -10.25 4.97 25.12
N THR A 481 -8.97 4.63 24.95
CA THR A 481 -7.87 5.59 24.81
C THR A 481 -8.05 6.47 23.58
N LYS A 482 -8.35 5.87 22.42
CA LYS A 482 -8.57 6.63 21.19
C LYS A 482 -9.85 7.45 21.19
N LYS A 483 -10.91 6.99 21.88
CA LYS A 483 -12.13 7.80 22.08
C LYS A 483 -11.80 9.14 22.76
N LYS A 484 -10.90 9.16 23.74
CA LYS A 484 -10.43 10.41 24.39
C LYS A 484 -9.65 11.29 23.41
N VAL A 485 -8.69 10.69 22.69
CA VAL A 485 -7.87 11.38 21.68
C VAL A 485 -8.74 12.03 20.59
N ILE A 486 -9.72 11.31 20.05
CA ILE A 486 -10.62 11.85 19.01
C ILE A 486 -11.48 12.99 19.56
N ARG A 487 -11.93 12.93 20.83
CA ARG A 487 -12.67 14.05 21.44
C ARG A 487 -11.82 15.31 21.51
N ASN A 488 -10.57 15.20 21.97
CA ASN A 488 -9.64 16.33 22.03
C ASN A 488 -9.34 16.86 20.62
N LEU A 489 -8.98 15.98 19.68
CA LEU A 489 -8.71 16.37 18.29
C LEU A 489 -9.92 17.08 17.63
N THR A 490 -11.14 16.65 17.92
CA THR A 490 -12.36 17.27 17.40
C THR A 490 -12.67 18.60 18.08
N LYS A 491 -12.38 18.71 19.38
CA LYS A 491 -12.45 19.97 20.13
C LYS A 491 -11.52 21.01 19.50
N ASP A 492 -10.27 20.64 19.24
CA ASP A 492 -9.28 21.53 18.62
C ASP A 492 -9.68 21.92 17.19
N TYR A 493 -10.21 20.96 16.42
CA TYR A 493 -10.77 21.24 15.10
C TYR A 493 -11.89 22.28 15.15
N LEU A 494 -12.83 22.17 16.10
CA LEU A 494 -13.92 23.13 16.26
C LEU A 494 -13.42 24.53 16.63
N ILE A 495 -12.42 24.62 17.50
CA ILE A 495 -11.76 25.90 17.86
C ILE A 495 -11.11 26.52 16.62
N GLN A 496 -10.34 25.73 15.86
CA GLN A 496 -9.66 26.21 14.64
C GLN A 496 -10.63 26.60 13.53
N ILE A 497 -11.78 25.95 13.41
CA ILE A 497 -12.82 26.35 12.46
C ILE A 497 -13.48 27.66 12.93
N ALA A 498 -13.82 27.79 14.21
CA ALA A 498 -14.43 28.99 14.76
C ALA A 498 -13.51 30.22 14.69
N SER A 499 -12.20 30.05 14.65
CA SER A 499 -11.25 31.16 14.54
C SER A 499 -11.07 31.68 13.11
N LEU A 500 -11.55 30.95 12.09
CA LEU A 500 -11.55 31.44 10.72
C LEU A 500 -12.51 32.64 10.61
N SER A 501 -11.98 33.77 10.13
CA SER A 501 -12.78 34.96 9.89
C SER A 501 -13.43 34.92 8.51
N GLU A 502 -14.75 34.97 8.47
CA GLU A 502 -15.53 35.13 7.22
C GLU A 502 -15.29 36.50 6.57
N ALA A 503 -14.97 37.52 7.36
CA ALA A 503 -14.76 38.90 6.87
C ALA A 503 -13.39 39.10 6.17
N GLU A 504 -12.42 38.21 6.40
CA GLU A 504 -11.04 38.36 5.92
C GLU A 504 -10.66 37.37 4.80
N LEU A 505 -11.52 36.39 4.50
CA LEU A 505 -11.26 35.34 3.53
C LEU A 505 -12.34 35.36 2.43
N SER A 506 -11.91 35.35 1.17
CA SER A 506 -12.83 35.06 0.08
C SER A 506 -13.47 33.67 0.25
N GLY A 507 -14.68 33.45 -0.30
CA GLY A 507 -15.39 32.18 -0.17
C GLY A 507 -14.56 30.95 -0.59
N ASP A 508 -13.74 31.07 -1.64
CA ASP A 508 -12.82 29.99 -2.07
C ASP A 508 -11.66 29.77 -1.10
N ALA A 509 -11.10 30.84 -0.52
CA ALA A 509 -10.02 30.73 0.47
C ALA A 509 -10.53 30.08 1.76
N LEU A 510 -11.73 30.45 2.23
CA LEU A 510 -12.40 29.83 3.36
C LEU A 510 -12.60 28.33 3.11
N LYS A 511 -13.18 27.98 1.94
CA LYS A 511 -13.43 26.60 1.53
C LYS A 511 -12.16 25.75 1.54
N GLN A 512 -11.03 26.26 1.03
CA GLN A 512 -9.76 25.53 1.03
C GLN A 512 -9.20 25.36 2.46
N LYS A 513 -9.29 26.38 3.32
CA LYS A 513 -8.82 26.26 4.72
C LYS A 513 -9.63 25.23 5.50
N VAL A 514 -10.95 25.30 5.46
CA VAL A 514 -11.84 24.33 6.13
C VAL A 514 -11.57 22.91 5.64
N ARG A 515 -11.39 22.74 4.33
CA ARG A 515 -11.07 21.45 3.71
C ARG A 515 -9.72 20.90 4.18
N ASN A 516 -8.70 21.76 4.28
CA ASN A 516 -7.39 21.37 4.77
C ASN A 516 -7.44 20.94 6.24
N LEU A 517 -8.16 21.68 7.09
CA LEU A 517 -8.38 21.30 8.49
C LEU A 517 -9.09 19.95 8.60
N GLY A 518 -10.14 19.73 7.79
CA GLY A 518 -10.86 18.46 7.76
C GLY A 518 -9.98 17.29 7.30
N ARG A 519 -9.11 17.53 6.33
CA ARG A 519 -8.11 16.56 5.85
C ARG A 519 -7.04 16.26 6.90
N GLU A 520 -6.54 17.28 7.60
CA GLU A 520 -5.57 17.12 8.69
C GLU A 520 -6.17 16.32 9.85
N TRP A 521 -7.43 16.57 10.23
CA TRP A 521 -8.15 15.75 11.22
C TRP A 521 -8.24 14.28 10.81
N VAL A 522 -8.58 13.99 9.54
CA VAL A 522 -8.66 12.61 9.04
C VAL A 522 -7.30 11.92 9.07
N LEU A 523 -6.24 12.62 8.67
CA LEU A 523 -4.89 12.09 8.66
C LEU A 523 -4.35 11.86 10.08
N ALA A 524 -4.65 12.77 11.01
CA ALA A 524 -4.20 12.70 12.39
C ALA A 524 -4.94 11.62 13.18
N SER A 525 -6.27 11.52 13.03
CA SER A 525 -7.11 10.60 13.81
C SER A 525 -6.85 9.11 13.53
N ARG A 526 -6.23 8.77 12.39
CA ARG A 526 -6.03 7.38 11.93
C ARG A 526 -7.31 6.54 11.85
N VAL A 527 -8.48 7.18 11.77
CA VAL A 527 -9.78 6.50 11.59
C VAL A 527 -9.84 5.66 10.31
N PRO A 528 -9.23 6.04 9.16
CA PRO A 528 -9.20 5.15 8.00
C PRO A 528 -8.61 3.78 8.34
N GLN A 529 -7.54 3.74 9.15
CA GLN A 529 -6.88 2.50 9.53
C GLN A 529 -7.70 1.66 10.52
N ASP A 530 -8.47 2.29 11.41
CA ASP A 530 -9.39 1.56 12.29
C ASP A 530 -10.48 0.86 11.48
N ILE A 531 -11.05 1.56 10.49
CA ILE A 531 -12.07 1.02 9.60
C ILE A 531 -11.48 -0.11 8.72
N GLU A 532 -10.26 0.07 8.20
CA GLU A 532 -9.56 -1.00 7.49
C GLU A 532 -9.35 -2.23 8.38
N HIS A 533 -8.93 -2.05 9.64
CA HIS A 533 -8.73 -3.16 10.58
C HIS A 533 -10.04 -3.87 10.98
N TYR A 534 -11.14 -3.12 11.07
CA TYR A 534 -12.47 -3.64 11.40
C TYR A 534 -13.11 -4.40 10.23
N MET A 535 -13.02 -3.87 9.01
CA MET A 535 -13.57 -4.52 7.81
C MET A 535 -12.74 -5.73 7.36
N ARG A 536 -11.41 -5.72 7.56
CA ARG A 536 -10.54 -6.83 7.14
C ARG A 536 -10.98 -8.15 7.80
N PRO A 537 -11.11 -9.24 7.03
CA PRO A 537 -11.29 -10.58 7.58
C PRO A 537 -10.26 -10.93 8.65
N LYS A 538 -10.69 -11.56 9.74
CA LYS A 538 -9.79 -12.03 10.80
C LYS A 538 -9.22 -13.40 10.41
N ARG A 539 -8.02 -13.74 10.90
CA ARG A 539 -7.39 -15.04 10.67
C ARG A 539 -8.11 -16.13 11.47
N GLY A 540 -9.11 -16.75 10.87
CA GLY A 540 -9.97 -17.77 11.48
C GLY A 540 -9.34 -19.17 11.49
N PHE A 541 -8.15 -19.34 12.06
CA PHE A 541 -7.60 -20.68 12.28
C PHE A 541 -8.14 -21.25 13.59
N THR A 542 -8.37 -22.57 13.64
CA THR A 542 -8.71 -23.25 14.89
C THR A 542 -7.57 -23.05 15.87
N TYR A 543 -7.84 -22.35 16.98
CA TYR A 543 -6.90 -22.12 18.07
C TYR A 543 -6.60 -23.44 18.78
N ASN A 544 -5.75 -24.27 18.19
CA ASN A 544 -5.21 -25.47 18.82
C ASN A 544 -3.70 -25.29 19.04
N ASN A 545 -3.12 -26.12 19.90
CA ASN A 545 -1.69 -26.08 20.20
C ASN A 545 -0.80 -26.34 18.97
N ASP A 546 -1.35 -26.84 17.86
CA ASP A 546 -0.60 -27.20 16.67
C ASP A 546 -0.22 -25.99 15.80
N VAL A 547 -0.89 -24.85 15.99
CA VAL A 547 -0.56 -23.64 15.22
C VAL A 547 0.76 -23.01 15.67
N LEU A 548 1.10 -23.13 16.96
CA LEU A 548 2.34 -22.58 17.50
C LEU A 548 3.46 -23.62 17.57
N LYS A 549 3.11 -24.90 17.71
CA LYS A 549 4.07 -25.99 17.87
C LYS A 549 4.54 -26.48 16.51
N TYR A 550 5.85 -26.50 16.32
CA TYR A 550 6.44 -27.21 15.21
C TYR A 550 6.36 -28.72 15.47
N LYS A 551 5.89 -29.47 14.48
CA LYS A 551 5.84 -30.93 14.51
C LYS A 551 6.95 -31.47 13.60
N PRO A 552 7.92 -32.23 14.14
CA PRO A 552 8.93 -32.90 13.33
C PRO A 552 8.30 -33.76 12.24
N VAL A 553 8.82 -33.64 11.01
CA VAL A 553 8.34 -34.43 9.86
C VAL A 553 8.83 -35.87 9.99
N PRO A 554 7.95 -36.88 9.94
CA PRO A 554 8.35 -38.28 9.94
C PRO A 554 9.25 -38.64 8.74
N GLY A 555 10.21 -39.54 8.95
CA GLY A 555 11.05 -40.09 7.88
C GLY A 555 12.26 -39.26 7.46
N ARG A 556 12.53 -38.11 8.11
CA ARG A 556 13.80 -37.37 7.91
C ARG A 556 14.93 -37.96 8.76
N ASN A 557 16.17 -37.68 8.39
CA ASN A 557 17.34 -38.13 9.14
C ASN A 557 17.60 -37.21 10.33
N TYR A 558 17.16 -37.65 11.50
CA TYR A 558 17.38 -36.96 12.76
C TYR A 558 18.62 -37.47 13.49
N VAL A 559 19.29 -36.59 14.24
CA VAL A 559 20.29 -36.97 15.23
C VAL A 559 19.67 -37.85 16.33
N SER A 560 20.49 -38.66 17.02
CA SER A 560 20.02 -39.64 18.00
C SER A 560 19.24 -39.03 19.17
N ASN A 561 19.62 -37.82 19.60
CA ASN A 561 18.98 -37.08 20.69
C ASN A 561 18.49 -35.72 20.19
N PRO A 562 17.33 -35.66 19.50
CA PRO A 562 16.83 -34.41 18.93
C PRO A 562 16.43 -33.43 20.03
N VAL A 563 16.83 -32.16 19.86
CA VAL A 563 16.43 -31.03 20.70
C VAL A 563 14.96 -30.69 20.43
N ASP A 564 14.14 -30.59 21.47
CA ASP A 564 12.77 -30.10 21.34
C ASP A 564 12.77 -28.58 21.14
N VAL A 565 12.69 -28.15 19.88
CA VAL A 565 12.69 -26.72 19.52
C VAL A 565 11.49 -25.95 20.04
N ASN A 566 10.43 -26.63 20.46
CA ASN A 566 9.28 -25.97 21.07
C ASN A 566 9.56 -25.49 22.50
N LYS A 567 10.67 -25.94 23.11
CA LYS A 567 11.15 -25.51 24.44
C LYS A 567 12.29 -24.50 24.39
N ILE A 568 12.73 -24.10 23.19
CA ILE A 568 13.73 -23.04 23.04
C ILE A 568 13.04 -21.70 23.32
N ASP A 569 13.62 -20.93 24.24
CA ASP A 569 13.13 -19.61 24.57
C ASP A 569 13.38 -18.62 23.43
N LEU A 570 12.34 -17.84 23.12
CA LEU A 570 12.37 -16.77 22.14
C LEU A 570 12.01 -15.45 22.82
N GLY A 571 12.63 -14.36 22.39
CA GLY A 571 12.17 -13.01 22.68
C GLY A 571 11.39 -12.49 21.48
N ILE A 572 10.19 -11.99 21.68
CA ILE A 572 9.38 -11.37 20.64
C ILE A 572 9.26 -9.88 20.97
N GLU A 573 9.30 -9.04 19.97
CA GLU A 573 8.96 -7.63 20.11
C GLU A 573 7.68 -7.38 19.33
N TYR A 574 6.69 -6.84 20.02
CA TYR A 574 5.44 -6.40 19.42
C TYR A 574 5.46 -4.89 19.34
N SER A 575 4.98 -4.35 18.22
CA SER A 575 4.90 -2.89 18.09
C SER A 575 3.62 -2.44 17.41
N GLY A 576 3.21 -1.23 17.76
CA GLY A 576 2.11 -0.55 17.10
C GLY A 576 2.28 0.96 17.24
N LYS A 577 1.54 1.70 16.42
CA LYS A 577 1.62 3.16 16.46
C LYS A 577 0.64 3.73 17.48
N PHE A 578 0.99 4.90 18.03
CA PHE A 578 0.07 5.70 18.82
C PHE A 578 -1.24 5.94 18.06
N PRO A 579 -2.37 6.08 18.79
CA PRO A 579 -3.69 6.26 18.20
C PRO A 579 -3.85 7.57 17.43
N LEU A 580 -2.99 8.57 17.69
CA LEU A 580 -2.87 9.81 16.93
C LEU A 580 -1.63 9.76 16.02
N ALA A 581 -1.75 10.23 14.78
CA ALA A 581 -0.63 10.44 13.88
C ALA A 581 -0.11 11.88 13.99
N VAL A 582 1.22 12.01 14.09
CA VAL A 582 1.90 13.30 13.96
C VAL A 582 1.60 13.93 12.62
N ARG A 583 1.22 15.20 12.63
CA ARG A 583 1.17 16.09 11.48
C ARG A 583 2.15 17.21 11.72
N GLY A 584 3.00 17.47 10.73
CA GLY A 584 3.95 18.57 10.78
C GLY A 584 4.26 19.09 9.39
N ASP A 585 4.78 20.30 9.34
CA ASP A 585 5.32 20.89 8.13
C ASP A 585 6.80 20.53 8.01
N PHE A 586 7.18 20.20 6.79
CA PHE A 586 8.54 19.82 6.44
C PHE A 586 9.02 20.67 5.28
N SER A 587 10.34 20.81 5.13
CA SER A 587 10.93 21.46 3.97
C SER A 587 10.40 20.83 2.67
N LYS A 588 10.09 21.67 1.69
CA LYS A 588 9.53 21.23 0.40
C LYS A 588 10.46 20.25 -0.31
N GLU A 589 11.76 20.56 -0.28
CA GLU A 589 12.83 19.77 -0.86
C GLU A 589 13.68 19.10 0.23
N ARG A 590 14.41 18.05 -0.16
CA ARG A 590 15.42 17.44 0.70
C ARG A 590 16.63 18.38 0.76
N LEU A 591 17.22 18.55 1.93
CA LEU A 591 18.40 19.40 2.14
C LEU A 591 19.68 18.63 1.80
N GLY A 592 20.84 19.23 2.05
CA GLY A 592 22.17 18.68 1.71
C GLY A 592 22.47 17.30 2.32
N ASP A 593 21.79 16.94 3.41
CA ASP A 593 21.87 15.62 4.07
C ASP A 593 20.95 14.56 3.43
N GLY A 594 20.21 14.93 2.38
CA GLY A 594 19.23 14.08 1.71
C GLY A 594 17.95 13.86 2.49
N LYS A 595 17.68 14.59 3.59
CA LYS A 595 16.45 14.49 4.39
C LYS A 595 15.59 15.74 4.22
N ARG A 596 14.28 15.62 4.47
CA ARG A 596 13.41 16.79 4.64
C ARG A 596 13.51 17.26 6.07
N ALA A 597 13.77 18.54 6.26
CA ALA A 597 13.83 19.13 7.59
C ALA A 597 12.43 19.29 8.16
N TRP A 598 12.26 18.99 9.44
CA TRP A 598 11.07 19.37 10.18
C TRP A 598 11.10 20.86 10.49
N ILE A 599 9.97 21.51 10.24
CA ILE A 599 9.80 22.94 10.43
C ILE A 599 8.93 23.17 11.67
N GLN A 600 7.73 22.60 11.72
CA GLN A 600 6.85 22.70 12.88
C GLN A 600 5.92 21.50 12.98
N THR A 601 5.42 21.24 14.19
CA THR A 601 4.36 20.27 14.44
C THR A 601 3.02 20.97 14.46
N LYS A 602 2.03 20.42 13.75
CA LYS A 602 0.65 20.90 13.67
C LYS A 602 -0.31 20.14 14.58
N VAL A 603 -0.13 18.83 14.63
CA VAL A 603 -0.95 17.92 15.46
C VAL A 603 -0.04 16.83 15.98
N ASP A 604 -0.01 16.65 17.29
CA ASP A 604 0.69 15.55 17.95
C ASP A 604 0.15 15.36 19.38
N LEU A 605 0.56 14.28 20.03
CA LEU A 605 0.36 14.08 21.45
C LEU A 605 1.37 14.94 22.23
N THR A 606 0.96 15.41 23.40
CA THR A 606 1.87 15.94 24.42
C THR A 606 2.71 14.81 25.04
N MET A 607 3.77 15.16 25.78
CA MET A 607 4.59 14.15 26.48
C MET A 607 3.79 13.43 27.56
N GLU A 608 2.94 14.16 28.28
CA GLU A 608 2.04 13.63 29.30
C GLU A 608 1.02 12.66 28.71
N GLU A 609 0.44 12.99 27.54
CA GLU A 609 -0.47 12.09 26.84
C GLU A 609 0.22 10.83 26.35
N ARG A 610 1.46 10.93 25.84
CA ARG A 610 2.25 9.75 25.47
C ARG A 610 2.53 8.86 26.67
N GLU A 611 3.00 9.44 27.77
CA GLU A 611 3.29 8.70 29.00
C GLU A 611 2.04 8.00 29.53
N ALA A 612 0.90 8.70 29.57
CA ALA A 612 -0.36 8.13 29.99
C ALA A 612 -0.80 6.94 29.11
N ILE A 613 -0.59 7.02 27.80
CA ILE A 613 -0.91 5.92 26.88
C ILE A 613 0.04 4.72 27.12
N ILE A 614 1.35 4.95 27.21
CA ILE A 614 2.34 3.87 27.49
C ILE A 614 2.01 3.17 28.81
N LYS A 615 1.74 3.95 29.86
CA LYS A 615 1.33 3.43 31.16
C LYS A 615 0.03 2.61 31.06
N SER A 616 -1.00 3.12 30.38
CA SER A 616 -2.27 2.41 30.18
C SER A 616 -2.08 1.07 29.46
N VAL A 617 -1.21 1.02 28.44
CA VAL A 617 -0.88 -0.24 27.75
C VAL A 617 -0.21 -1.22 28.71
N ALA A 618 0.71 -0.75 29.57
CA ALA A 618 1.36 -1.59 30.57
C ALA A 618 0.37 -2.11 31.64
N GLU A 619 -0.57 -1.28 32.10
CA GLU A 619 -1.64 -1.67 33.04
C GLU A 619 -2.54 -2.74 32.44
N ASP A 620 -3.01 -2.52 31.21
CA ASP A 620 -3.85 -3.48 30.50
C ASP A 620 -3.11 -4.80 30.24
N LEU A 621 -1.83 -4.74 29.85
CA LEU A 621 -1.00 -5.92 29.64
C LEU A 621 -0.84 -6.72 30.94
N ARG A 622 -0.54 -6.04 32.07
CA ARG A 622 -0.45 -6.68 33.38
C ARG A 622 -1.76 -7.39 33.71
N SER A 623 -2.90 -6.72 33.52
CA SER A 623 -4.21 -7.32 33.78
C SER A 623 -4.44 -8.57 32.93
N GLU A 624 -4.18 -8.52 31.63
CA GLU A 624 -4.41 -9.65 30.72
C GLU A 624 -3.45 -10.83 30.98
N LEU A 625 -2.25 -10.57 31.52
CA LEU A 625 -1.27 -11.59 31.90
C LEU A 625 -1.45 -12.11 33.34
N ASN A 626 -2.45 -11.62 34.09
CA ASN A 626 -2.61 -11.86 35.53
C ASN A 626 -1.34 -11.51 36.33
N GLY A 627 -0.76 -10.35 36.00
CA GLY A 627 0.53 -9.93 36.51
C GLY A 627 0.54 -9.53 37.99
N VAL A 628 1.65 -9.86 38.65
CA VAL A 628 1.82 -9.73 40.10
C VAL A 628 2.43 -8.39 40.53
N GLU A 629 3.09 -7.66 39.61
CA GLU A 629 3.81 -6.41 39.91
C GLU A 629 3.71 -5.40 38.74
N GLY A 630 3.90 -4.12 39.03
CA GLY A 630 3.92 -3.00 38.07
C GLY A 630 2.53 -2.41 37.78
N PRO A 631 2.41 -1.44 36.85
CA PRO A 631 3.49 -0.88 36.04
C PRO A 631 4.41 0.04 36.84
N THR A 632 5.72 -0.11 36.66
CA THR A 632 6.76 0.73 37.28
C THR A 632 7.56 1.42 36.19
N LYS A 633 7.65 2.76 36.24
CA LYS A 633 8.47 3.55 35.32
C LYS A 633 9.94 3.20 35.51
N ILE A 634 10.69 3.10 34.41
CA ILE A 634 12.14 2.87 34.44
C ILE A 634 12.87 3.96 33.67
N ASP A 635 14.05 4.33 34.15
CA ASP A 635 15.00 5.11 33.36
C ASP A 635 15.54 4.19 32.28
N ALA A 636 15.20 4.51 31.04
CA ALA A 636 15.60 3.75 29.88
C ALA A 636 16.40 4.67 28.98
N ASP A 637 17.69 4.38 28.85
CA ASP A 637 18.55 5.09 27.91
C ASP A 637 18.35 4.51 26.51
N GLY A 638 18.06 5.38 25.56
CA GLY A 638 17.67 4.97 24.21
C GLY A 638 18.78 4.21 23.51
N HIS A 639 18.43 3.20 22.71
CA HIS A 639 19.35 2.43 21.88
C HIS A 639 19.90 3.23 20.67
N GLY A 640 20.32 4.49 20.92
CA GLY A 640 20.78 5.49 19.97
C GLY A 640 19.71 6.01 19.01
N HIS A 641 18.42 5.85 19.35
CA HIS A 641 17.25 6.34 18.60
C HIS A 641 16.31 7.19 19.49
N GLY A 642 16.78 7.54 20.69
CA GLY A 642 16.06 8.34 21.67
C GLY A 642 14.83 7.62 22.21
N LEU A 643 14.99 6.77 23.22
CA LEU A 643 13.89 6.30 24.06
C LEU A 643 13.62 7.41 25.08
N ASP A 644 12.35 7.68 25.37
CA ASP A 644 11.94 8.72 26.34
C ASP A 644 11.11 8.18 27.51
N ILE A 645 10.28 7.16 27.27
CA ILE A 645 9.33 6.64 28.26
C ILE A 645 9.32 5.11 28.20
N ALA A 646 9.55 4.45 29.33
CA ALA A 646 9.37 3.00 29.48
C ALA A 646 8.76 2.61 30.83
N TYR A 647 7.92 1.59 30.80
CA TYR A 647 7.28 0.98 31.97
C TYR A 647 7.51 -0.53 31.97
N THR A 648 7.63 -1.09 33.17
CA THR A 648 7.84 -2.53 33.37
C THR A 648 6.71 -3.15 34.17
N ILE A 649 6.32 -4.37 33.82
CA ILE A 649 5.35 -5.19 34.57
C ILE A 649 5.92 -6.59 34.77
N ARG A 650 5.41 -7.30 35.79
CA ARG A 650 5.67 -8.73 35.97
C ARG A 650 4.41 -9.54 35.79
N ASP A 651 4.49 -10.60 34.99
CA ASP A 651 3.38 -11.53 34.79
C ASP A 651 3.20 -12.52 35.96
N LYS A 652 2.22 -13.42 35.86
CA LYS A 652 1.96 -14.46 36.87
C LYS A 652 3.14 -15.43 37.12
N LYS A 653 4.06 -15.54 36.16
CA LYS A 653 5.29 -16.37 36.25
C LYS A 653 6.48 -15.54 36.74
N ASN A 654 6.25 -14.30 37.21
CA ASN A 654 7.24 -13.35 37.68
C ASN A 654 8.25 -12.89 36.60
N ARG A 655 7.94 -13.08 35.31
CA ARG A 655 8.79 -12.65 34.18
C ARG A 655 8.59 -11.17 33.91
N LYS A 656 9.68 -10.46 33.57
CA LYS A 656 9.68 -9.02 33.29
C LYS A 656 9.26 -8.75 31.84
N TRP A 657 8.30 -7.84 31.66
CA TRP A 657 7.86 -7.30 30.37
C TRP A 657 8.10 -5.79 30.37
N ILE A 658 8.41 -5.22 29.20
CA ILE A 658 8.67 -3.79 29.04
C ILE A 658 7.74 -3.24 27.97
N VAL A 659 7.12 -2.09 28.25
CA VAL A 659 6.35 -1.30 27.29
C VAL A 659 7.03 0.06 27.17
N GLU A 660 7.47 0.42 25.97
CA GLU A 660 8.32 1.58 25.73
C GLU A 660 7.93 2.38 24.49
N TRP A 661 8.34 3.65 24.47
CA TRP A 661 8.25 4.52 23.31
C TRP A 661 9.60 4.54 22.58
N ASP A 662 9.67 3.89 21.41
CA ASP A 662 10.87 3.83 20.58
C ASP A 662 10.64 4.33 19.13
N GLY A 663 11.72 4.49 18.39
CA GLY A 663 11.73 4.95 17.00
C GLY A 663 11.39 6.44 16.85
N ILE A 664 11.75 7.25 17.84
CA ILE A 664 11.41 8.67 17.93
C ILE A 664 12.15 9.47 16.85
N GLY A 665 11.43 10.38 16.18
CA GLY A 665 12.06 11.39 15.35
C GLY A 665 12.43 12.61 16.19
N ARG A 666 13.69 13.03 16.13
CA ARG A 666 14.18 14.27 16.78
C ARG A 666 14.79 15.20 15.74
N SER A 667 14.98 16.47 16.08
CA SER A 667 15.63 17.44 15.20
C SER A 667 16.64 18.26 16.00
N TYR A 668 17.70 18.69 15.32
CA TYR A 668 18.87 19.25 15.98
C TYR A 668 19.16 20.67 15.49
N THR A 669 19.75 21.47 16.36
CA THR A 669 20.42 22.72 15.99
C THR A 669 21.67 22.42 15.15
N PRO A 670 22.23 23.42 14.44
CA PRO A 670 23.53 23.26 13.77
C PRO A 670 24.66 22.83 14.72
N GLU A 671 24.54 23.17 16.00
CA GLU A 671 25.47 22.82 17.09
C GLU A 671 25.27 21.39 17.61
N GLY A 672 24.21 20.70 17.17
CA GLY A 672 23.92 19.32 17.54
C GLY A 672 23.11 19.15 18.81
N GLU A 673 22.48 20.21 19.31
CA GLU A 673 21.57 20.17 20.44
C GLU A 673 20.17 19.74 19.99
N ILE A 674 19.49 18.92 20.78
CA ILE A 674 18.10 18.53 20.50
C ILE A 674 17.22 19.78 20.61
N ILE A 675 16.48 20.08 19.55
CA ILE A 675 15.49 21.15 19.57
C ILE A 675 14.36 20.73 20.52
N ALA A 676 14.03 21.58 21.49
CA ALA A 676 12.91 21.39 22.41
C ALA A 676 11.62 21.03 21.64
N ASP A 677 10.84 20.09 22.18
CA ASP A 677 9.58 19.58 21.61
C ASP A 677 9.68 18.97 20.19
N SER A 678 10.87 18.83 19.65
CA SER A 678 11.08 18.10 18.40
C SER A 678 10.90 16.57 18.51
N PRO A 679 11.03 15.90 19.68
CA PRO A 679 10.67 14.49 19.83
C PRO A 679 9.22 14.21 19.39
N ARG A 680 9.07 13.40 18.35
CA ARG A 680 7.77 13.15 17.72
C ARG A 680 7.71 11.77 17.08
N GLY A 681 6.50 11.27 16.92
CA GLY A 681 6.26 10.02 16.19
C GLY A 681 6.66 8.80 17.02
N GLY A 682 7.44 7.89 16.44
CA GLY A 682 7.77 6.62 17.09
C GLY A 682 6.62 5.60 17.11
N SER A 683 6.86 4.52 17.83
CA SER A 683 5.96 3.38 18.05
C SER A 683 5.88 3.10 19.55
N ILE A 684 4.80 2.45 19.97
CA ILE A 684 4.78 1.73 21.23
C ILE A 684 5.36 0.36 20.95
N GLU A 685 6.40 -0.01 21.66
CA GLU A 685 7.08 -1.30 21.56
C GLU A 685 6.91 -2.05 22.87
N LEU A 686 6.69 -3.36 22.76
CA LEU A 686 6.49 -4.27 23.86
C LEU A 686 7.53 -5.36 23.72
N VAL A 687 8.52 -5.32 24.62
CA VAL A 687 9.61 -6.26 24.68
C VAL A 687 9.23 -7.38 25.63
N THR A 688 9.12 -8.60 25.11
CA THR A 688 8.82 -9.76 25.95
C THR A 688 10.04 -10.19 26.77
N PRO A 689 9.84 -10.95 27.86
CA PRO A 689 10.91 -11.79 28.40
C PRO A 689 11.41 -12.76 27.31
N LYS A 690 12.56 -13.40 27.55
CA LYS A 690 12.89 -14.65 26.85
C LYS A 690 12.04 -15.77 27.48
N PHE A 691 11.26 -16.45 26.65
CA PHE A 691 10.33 -17.49 27.11
C PHE A 691 9.90 -18.38 25.96
N THR A 692 9.34 -19.54 26.30
CA THR A 692 8.58 -20.37 25.38
C THR A 692 7.19 -19.75 25.19
N PRO A 693 6.87 -19.15 24.02
CA PRO A 693 5.63 -18.44 23.86
C PRO A 693 4.42 -19.37 23.95
N GLU A 694 3.33 -18.90 24.57
CA GLU A 694 2.02 -19.53 24.58
C GLU A 694 0.97 -18.62 23.92
N LEU A 695 -0.05 -19.21 23.29
CA LEU A 695 -1.05 -18.47 22.51
C LEU A 695 -1.93 -17.55 23.36
N ASN A 696 -2.20 -17.91 24.61
CA ASN A 696 -2.86 -17.06 25.60
C ASN A 696 -2.04 -15.81 25.94
N GLU A 697 -0.73 -15.94 26.07
CA GLU A 697 0.21 -14.84 26.36
C GLU A 697 0.34 -13.91 25.16
N MET A 698 0.38 -14.44 23.93
CA MET A 698 0.28 -13.64 22.71
C MET A 698 -1.05 -12.89 22.63
N ASN A 699 -2.17 -13.58 22.88
CA ASN A 699 -3.50 -12.96 22.87
C ASN A 699 -3.64 -11.84 23.91
N ALA A 700 -3.00 -11.97 25.07
CA ALA A 700 -3.00 -10.93 26.10
C ALA A 700 -2.37 -9.63 25.59
N VAL A 701 -1.28 -9.71 24.82
CA VAL A 701 -0.66 -8.54 24.15
C VAL A 701 -1.66 -7.84 23.23
N TYR A 702 -2.33 -8.59 22.35
CA TYR A 702 -3.25 -8.00 21.38
C TYR A 702 -4.52 -7.44 22.02
N LYS A 703 -5.01 -8.04 23.10
CA LYS A 703 -6.11 -7.45 23.89
C LYS A 703 -5.71 -6.13 24.54
N ALA A 704 -4.51 -6.05 25.10
CA ALA A 704 -3.99 -4.79 25.66
C ALA A 704 -3.84 -3.71 24.57
N PHE A 705 -3.34 -4.09 23.40
CA PHE A 705 -3.25 -3.21 22.23
C PHE A 705 -4.63 -2.76 21.73
N GLU A 706 -5.60 -3.67 21.61
CA GLU A 706 -6.96 -3.38 21.14
C GLU A 706 -7.69 -2.41 22.07
N LYS A 707 -7.61 -2.60 23.40
CA LYS A 707 -8.19 -1.68 24.40
C LYS A 707 -7.68 -0.24 24.24
N ASN A 708 -6.43 -0.09 23.79
CA ASN A 708 -5.74 1.18 23.60
C ASN A 708 -5.71 1.68 22.15
N ASN A 709 -6.32 0.96 21.19
CA ASN A 709 -6.21 1.21 19.73
C ASN A 709 -4.77 1.30 19.21
N ILE A 710 -3.89 0.50 19.78
CA ILE A 710 -2.56 0.33 19.25
C ILE A 710 -2.66 -0.69 18.14
N LEU A 711 -2.69 -0.22 16.90
CA LEU A 711 -2.85 -1.08 15.72
C LEU A 711 -1.49 -1.38 15.11
N PRO A 712 -0.99 -2.63 15.17
CA PRO A 712 0.16 -3.05 14.38
C PRO A 712 -0.17 -2.97 12.88
N GLN A 713 0.83 -2.65 12.06
CA GLN A 713 0.66 -2.55 10.62
C GLN A 713 1.91 -3.08 9.91
N LEU A 714 1.75 -3.64 8.71
CA LEU A 714 2.88 -4.09 7.90
C LEU A 714 3.86 -2.96 7.58
N THR A 715 3.33 -1.75 7.37
CA THR A 715 4.10 -0.57 6.96
C THR A 715 4.81 0.13 8.11
N THR A 716 4.50 -0.20 9.38
CA THR A 716 4.95 0.58 10.53
C THR A 716 5.24 -0.27 11.77
N GLY A 717 6.26 0.11 12.55
CA GLY A 717 6.71 -0.64 13.74
C GLY A 717 7.79 -1.66 13.39
N GLY A 718 8.60 -2.08 14.37
CA GLY A 718 9.52 -3.21 14.30
C GLY A 718 9.00 -4.40 15.06
N GLY A 719 8.86 -5.55 14.40
CA GLY A 719 8.83 -6.84 15.08
C GLY A 719 10.25 -7.38 15.10
N HIS A 720 10.66 -7.91 16.24
CA HIS A 720 11.94 -8.58 16.41
C HIS A 720 11.66 -9.99 16.92
N VAL A 721 12.36 -10.99 16.37
CA VAL A 721 12.39 -12.33 16.94
C VAL A 721 13.82 -12.64 17.35
N ASN A 722 14.04 -12.70 18.64
CA ASN A 722 15.30 -13.01 19.28
C ASN A 722 15.36 -14.50 19.59
N ILE A 723 16.38 -15.19 19.10
CA ILE A 723 16.70 -16.57 19.47
C ILE A 723 17.74 -16.53 20.59
N ASP A 724 17.51 -17.29 21.66
CA ASP A 724 18.58 -17.56 22.62
C ASP A 724 19.64 -18.49 22.03
N LEU A 725 20.88 -18.00 21.95
CA LEU A 725 21.99 -18.76 21.39
C LEU A 725 22.47 -19.90 22.30
N ALA A 726 21.98 -19.99 23.55
CA ALA A 726 22.20 -21.16 24.39
C ALA A 726 21.76 -22.48 23.72
N ALA A 727 20.78 -22.42 22.80
CA ALA A 727 20.38 -23.59 22.01
C ALA A 727 21.49 -24.16 21.11
N PHE A 728 22.54 -23.38 20.83
CA PHE A 728 23.68 -23.75 19.99
C PHE A 728 24.99 -23.92 20.78
N GLU A 729 24.95 -23.81 22.11
CA GLU A 729 26.14 -23.85 22.96
C GLU A 729 26.91 -25.16 22.76
N GLY A 730 28.24 -25.05 22.52
CA GLY A 730 29.09 -26.20 22.19
C GLY A 730 28.83 -26.85 20.82
N ASN A 731 27.92 -26.31 20.00
CA ASN A 731 27.57 -26.84 18.68
C ASN A 731 27.62 -25.77 17.57
N PRO A 732 28.80 -25.25 17.24
CA PRO A 732 28.95 -24.21 16.21
C PRO A 732 28.55 -24.69 14.81
N LYS A 733 28.64 -26.01 14.54
CA LYS A 733 28.16 -26.61 13.30
C LYS A 733 26.66 -26.41 13.10
N ALA A 734 25.85 -26.57 14.16
CA ALA A 734 24.42 -26.33 14.07
C ALA A 734 24.09 -24.85 13.81
N LEU A 735 24.84 -23.91 14.41
CA LEU A 735 24.65 -22.48 14.12
C LEU A 735 25.03 -22.14 12.68
N ALA A 736 26.12 -22.68 12.15
CA ALA A 736 26.50 -22.52 10.74
C ALA A 736 25.45 -23.11 9.79
N ARG A 737 24.85 -24.26 10.14
CA ARG A 737 23.70 -24.84 9.43
C ARG A 737 22.49 -23.91 9.46
N PHE A 738 22.16 -23.33 10.63
CA PHE A 738 21.05 -22.38 10.77
C PHE A 738 21.22 -21.16 9.86
N LEU A 739 22.42 -20.57 9.82
CA LEU A 739 22.72 -19.45 8.93
C LEU A 739 22.59 -19.82 7.45
N THR A 740 23.04 -21.01 7.08
CA THR A 740 22.89 -21.54 5.72
C THR A 740 21.41 -21.66 5.34
N ILE A 741 20.59 -22.28 6.20
CA ILE A 741 19.13 -22.45 6.00
C ILE A 741 18.43 -21.09 5.88
N PHE A 742 18.76 -20.14 6.76
CA PHE A 742 18.21 -18.79 6.67
C PHE A 742 18.51 -18.17 5.29
N HIS A 743 19.74 -18.27 4.80
CA HIS A 743 20.12 -17.67 3.51
C HIS A 743 19.55 -18.39 2.29
N GLU A 744 19.26 -19.69 2.38
CA GLU A 744 18.50 -20.42 1.35
C GLU A 744 17.07 -19.87 1.19
N HIS A 745 16.46 -19.39 2.29
CA HIS A 745 15.05 -18.98 2.34
C HIS A 745 14.81 -17.48 2.60
N ARG A 746 15.87 -16.66 2.68
CA ARG A 746 15.81 -15.24 3.10
C ARG A 746 14.88 -14.38 2.24
N SER A 747 14.78 -14.67 0.96
CA SER A 747 13.91 -13.93 0.02
C SER A 747 12.44 -14.13 0.35
N MET A 748 12.05 -15.36 0.68
CA MET A 748 10.68 -15.69 1.05
C MET A 748 10.34 -15.16 2.44
N ALA A 749 11.25 -15.29 3.40
CA ALA A 749 11.11 -14.67 4.72
C ALA A 749 10.92 -13.15 4.60
N SER A 750 11.69 -12.48 3.73
CA SER A 750 11.56 -11.05 3.46
C SER A 750 10.23 -10.70 2.79
N LEU A 751 9.76 -11.49 1.83
CA LEU A 751 8.47 -11.24 1.16
C LEU A 751 7.30 -11.35 2.14
N MET A 752 7.27 -12.39 3.00
CA MET A 752 6.20 -12.63 3.96
C MET A 752 6.24 -11.64 5.14
N PHE A 753 7.43 -11.41 5.69
CA PHE A 753 7.57 -10.79 7.00
C PHE A 753 8.39 -9.50 6.99
N GLN A 754 8.72 -8.92 5.84
CA GLN A 754 9.41 -7.63 5.79
C GLN A 754 8.85 -6.72 4.69
N HIS A 755 8.17 -5.65 5.08
CA HIS A 755 7.64 -4.69 4.10
C HIS A 755 8.77 -4.04 3.27
N ILE A 756 8.56 -3.89 1.95
CA ILE A 756 9.58 -3.42 0.98
C ILE A 756 10.25 -2.09 1.38
N ASN A 757 9.47 -1.16 1.95
CA ASN A 757 10.00 0.14 2.40
C ASN A 757 10.93 0.05 3.63
N ARG A 758 10.97 -1.09 4.32
CA ARG A 758 11.76 -1.33 5.55
C ARG A 758 13.04 -2.13 5.30
N ARG A 759 13.25 -2.63 4.08
CA ARG A 759 14.52 -3.27 3.70
C ARG A 759 15.74 -2.37 3.98
N HIS A 760 15.57 -1.05 3.91
CA HIS A 760 16.67 -0.10 4.13
C HIS A 760 17.02 0.07 5.61
N THR A 761 16.30 -0.56 6.55
CA THR A 761 16.62 -0.58 7.99
C THR A 761 17.10 -1.95 8.44
N SER A 762 17.07 -2.94 7.53
CA SER A 762 17.42 -4.33 7.77
C SER A 762 17.72 -4.96 6.41
N GLU A 763 18.94 -4.72 5.95
CA GLU A 763 19.38 -5.05 4.60
C GLU A 763 19.69 -6.54 4.45
N GLN A 764 19.47 -7.08 3.25
CA GLN A 764 20.06 -8.35 2.86
C GLN A 764 21.58 -8.18 2.79
N LEU A 765 22.32 -9.03 3.50
CA LEU A 765 23.78 -9.07 3.42
C LEU A 765 24.24 -9.57 2.04
N ASP A 766 25.29 -8.95 1.52
CA ASP A 766 26.03 -9.49 0.37
C ASP A 766 27.02 -10.52 0.91
N LEU A 767 26.85 -11.79 0.51
CA LEU A 767 27.62 -12.90 1.07
C LEU A 767 28.67 -13.35 0.07
N SER A 768 29.92 -13.51 0.52
CA SER A 768 30.98 -14.06 -0.32
C SER A 768 30.76 -15.56 -0.58
N ASP A 769 31.20 -16.05 -1.74
CA ASP A 769 31.19 -17.48 -2.04
C ASP A 769 32.00 -18.29 -1.01
N ASN A 770 33.06 -17.69 -0.45
CA ASN A 770 33.86 -18.30 0.61
C ASN A 770 33.05 -18.55 1.88
N LEU A 771 32.34 -17.52 2.36
CA LEU A 771 31.50 -17.62 3.54
C LEU A 771 30.40 -18.66 3.33
N VAL A 772 29.70 -18.61 2.20
CA VAL A 772 28.63 -19.54 1.85
C VAL A 772 29.12 -20.99 1.88
N ASN A 773 30.25 -21.26 1.23
CA ASN A 773 30.84 -22.60 1.18
C ASN A 773 31.32 -23.09 2.56
N LYS A 774 31.93 -22.21 3.36
CA LYS A 774 32.40 -22.55 4.71
C LYS A 774 31.26 -22.79 5.69
N LEU A 775 30.19 -21.99 5.65
CA LEU A 775 29.02 -22.21 6.51
C LEU A 775 28.33 -23.54 6.22
N LYS A 776 28.13 -23.85 4.94
CA LYS A 776 27.48 -25.10 4.50
C LYS A 776 28.18 -26.35 5.05
N ASN A 777 29.51 -26.36 5.01
CA ASN A 777 30.35 -27.51 5.35
C ASN A 777 31.15 -27.30 6.65
N PHE A 778 30.63 -26.48 7.58
CA PHE A 778 31.37 -26.09 8.76
C PHE A 778 31.63 -27.28 9.69
N ASN A 779 32.90 -27.50 10.03
CA ASN A 779 33.33 -28.52 11.01
C ASN A 779 34.42 -27.96 11.96
N GLY A 780 34.55 -26.62 12.06
CA GLY A 780 35.51 -25.96 12.93
C GLY A 780 35.03 -25.78 14.37
N THR A 781 35.83 -25.08 15.17
CA THR A 781 35.51 -24.70 16.56
C THR A 781 34.57 -23.49 16.64
N GLU A 782 34.08 -23.14 17.83
CA GLU A 782 33.28 -21.94 18.05
C GLU A 782 34.04 -20.66 17.66
N ASP A 783 35.32 -20.59 18.04
CA ASP A 783 36.21 -19.49 17.71
C ASP A 783 36.46 -19.36 16.21
N ASP A 784 36.59 -20.49 15.51
CA ASP A 784 36.72 -20.50 14.04
C ASP A 784 35.46 -19.90 13.38
N LEU A 785 34.27 -20.22 13.89
CA LEU A 785 33.02 -19.67 13.36
C LEU A 785 32.89 -18.16 13.64
N LYS A 786 33.21 -17.72 14.86
CA LYS A 786 33.17 -16.30 15.24
C LYS A 786 34.11 -15.47 14.36
N LYS A 787 35.36 -15.92 14.21
CA LYS A 787 36.35 -15.28 13.35
C LYS A 787 35.91 -15.27 11.88
N LEU A 788 35.35 -16.37 11.39
CA LEU A 788 34.79 -16.45 10.04
C LEU A 788 33.71 -15.40 9.81
N LEU A 789 32.73 -15.31 10.71
CA LEU A 789 31.62 -14.35 10.58
C LEU A 789 32.10 -12.88 10.63
N TYR A 790 33.05 -12.57 11.51
CA TYR A 790 33.60 -11.22 11.58
C TYR A 790 34.43 -10.86 10.34
N ASN A 791 35.34 -11.74 9.92
CA ASN A 791 36.25 -11.48 8.79
C ASN A 791 35.51 -11.38 7.45
N GLU A 792 34.48 -12.22 7.27
CA GLU A 792 33.60 -12.18 6.09
C GLU A 792 32.50 -11.11 6.18
N ARG A 793 32.57 -10.22 7.19
CA ARG A 793 31.70 -9.06 7.37
C ARG A 793 30.22 -9.42 7.45
N TYR A 794 29.87 -10.34 8.33
CA TYR A 794 28.48 -10.66 8.67
C TYR A 794 27.81 -9.55 9.52
N PHE A 795 27.81 -8.33 8.99
CA PHE A 795 27.24 -7.10 9.56
C PHE A 795 27.15 -6.00 8.49
N ASN A 796 26.41 -4.93 8.79
CA ASN A 796 26.33 -3.78 7.91
C ASN A 796 27.65 -2.98 7.94
N THR A 797 28.28 -2.80 6.78
CA THR A 797 29.54 -2.07 6.64
C THR A 797 29.37 -0.65 6.10
N LYS A 798 28.14 -0.18 5.88
CA LYS A 798 27.88 1.08 5.16
C LYS A 798 27.99 2.30 6.07
N PHE A 799 28.51 3.39 5.49
CA PHE A 799 28.53 4.70 6.10
C PHE A 799 27.16 5.21 6.56
N GLY A 800 27.11 5.86 7.73
CA GLY A 800 25.89 6.47 8.28
C GLY A 800 24.82 5.49 8.72
N ARG A 801 25.23 4.24 8.98
CA ARG A 801 24.35 3.13 9.30
C ARG A 801 24.99 2.28 10.40
N LYS A 802 24.15 1.70 11.26
CA LYS A 802 24.61 0.85 12.36
C LYS A 802 24.93 -0.55 11.84
N THR A 803 25.94 -1.20 12.41
CA THR A 803 26.38 -2.58 12.06
C THR A 803 25.25 -3.61 12.13
N ARG A 804 24.31 -3.42 13.07
CA ARG A 804 23.10 -4.24 13.22
C ARG A 804 22.03 -4.06 12.13
N TYR A 805 22.15 -3.14 11.17
CA TYR A 805 21.11 -2.90 10.15
C TYR A 805 21.10 -3.96 9.03
N VAL A 806 20.89 -5.22 9.43
CA VAL A 806 20.84 -6.43 8.61
C VAL A 806 19.56 -7.22 8.94
N GLN A 807 19.22 -8.24 8.14
CA GLN A 807 18.04 -9.08 8.38
C GLN A 807 18.17 -10.01 9.59
N LEU A 808 19.35 -10.59 9.80
CA LEU A 808 19.67 -11.44 10.93
C LEU A 808 20.95 -10.90 11.56
N ASP A 809 20.83 -10.29 12.73
CA ASP A 809 21.96 -9.76 13.49
C ASP A 809 22.55 -10.87 14.38
N LEU A 810 23.86 -11.08 14.23
CA LEU A 810 24.67 -12.03 14.99
C LEU A 810 25.82 -11.35 15.74
N SER A 811 25.87 -10.02 15.83
CA SER A 811 26.96 -9.30 16.49
C SER A 811 27.18 -9.76 17.94
N ALA A 812 26.11 -10.08 18.68
CA ALA A 812 26.20 -10.62 20.04
C ALA A 812 26.85 -12.02 20.14
N TYR A 813 26.87 -12.80 19.05
CA TYR A 813 27.52 -14.11 19.01
C TYR A 813 29.05 -14.00 18.91
N TYR A 814 29.54 -13.10 18.04
CA TYR A 814 30.97 -12.93 17.78
C TYR A 814 31.58 -11.71 18.47
N GLN A 815 30.87 -11.10 19.44
CA GLN A 815 31.29 -9.87 20.12
C GLN A 815 32.68 -9.96 20.78
N ASP A 816 33.08 -11.16 21.22
CA ASP A 816 34.35 -11.46 21.87
C ASP A 816 35.55 -11.42 20.92
N VAL A 817 35.36 -11.51 19.60
CA VAL A 817 36.43 -11.41 18.58
C VAL A 817 36.45 -10.07 17.83
N ILE A 818 35.57 -9.12 18.18
CA ILE A 818 35.54 -7.79 17.58
C ILE A 818 36.75 -6.97 18.07
N PRO A 819 37.53 -6.32 17.21
CA PRO A 819 38.59 -5.39 17.61
C PRO A 819 38.08 -4.30 18.57
N GLU A 820 38.88 -4.01 19.60
CA GLU A 820 38.46 -3.16 20.71
C GLU A 820 38.15 -1.72 20.28
N GLU A 821 38.86 -1.22 19.28
CA GLU A 821 38.69 0.13 18.72
C GLU A 821 37.31 0.36 18.10
N PHE A 822 36.56 -0.69 17.78
CA PHE A 822 35.19 -0.57 17.25
C PHE A 822 34.12 -0.76 18.32
N ILE A 823 34.49 -1.09 19.56
CA ILE A 823 33.54 -1.28 20.66
C ILE A 823 33.40 0.04 21.41
N THR A 824 32.34 0.77 21.10
CA THR A 824 32.06 2.11 21.64
C THR A 824 30.57 2.28 21.91
N ASP A 825 30.24 3.27 22.72
CA ASP A 825 28.84 3.57 23.01
C ASP A 825 28.05 3.94 21.75
N ASP A 826 26.76 3.61 21.76
CA ASP A 826 25.89 3.84 20.62
C ASP A 826 25.73 5.35 20.35
N PHE A 827 25.40 5.71 19.10
CA PHE A 827 25.30 7.10 18.71
C PHE A 827 24.08 7.39 17.85
N ASP A 828 23.64 8.66 17.90
CA ASP A 828 22.53 9.13 17.09
C ASP A 828 23.01 9.50 15.68
N ILE A 829 22.69 8.62 14.71
CA ILE A 829 23.00 8.81 13.29
C ILE A 829 22.35 10.06 12.68
N SER A 830 21.38 10.68 13.37
CA SER A 830 20.69 11.89 12.94
C SER A 830 21.32 13.18 13.47
N ASN A 831 22.09 13.14 14.57
CA ASN A 831 22.70 14.34 15.14
C ASN A 831 23.81 14.89 14.20
N PRO A 832 23.66 16.11 13.64
CA PRO A 832 24.54 16.64 12.59
C PRO A 832 26.00 16.80 13.01
N THR A 833 26.31 16.93 14.31
CA THR A 833 27.70 17.09 14.80
C THR A 833 28.34 15.78 15.23
N VAL A 834 27.56 14.69 15.35
CA VAL A 834 28.08 13.36 15.68
C VAL A 834 28.65 12.70 14.43
N ASP A 835 29.94 12.37 14.48
CA ASP A 835 30.66 11.67 13.42
C ASP A 835 30.05 10.29 13.17
N TRP A 836 29.75 10.02 11.89
CA TRP A 836 29.44 8.67 11.45
C TRP A 836 30.71 7.81 11.50
N ARG A 837 30.67 6.75 12.31
CA ARG A 837 31.84 5.93 12.62
C ARG A 837 31.52 4.44 12.59
N ARG A 838 32.57 3.62 12.48
CA ARG A 838 32.47 2.18 12.67
C ARG A 838 32.24 1.91 14.14
N THR A 839 31.19 1.19 14.48
CA THR A 839 30.87 0.87 15.87
C THR A 839 30.13 -0.44 15.99
N PHE A 840 30.39 -1.16 17.08
CA PHE A 840 29.60 -2.26 17.58
C PHE A 840 29.13 -1.93 18.98
N ARG A 841 27.81 -2.03 19.17
CA ARG A 841 27.19 -2.08 20.49
C ARG A 841 27.24 -3.52 20.97
N VAL A 842 27.95 -3.76 22.05
CA VAL A 842 28.16 -5.09 22.65
C VAL A 842 27.75 -5.06 24.12
N ASP A 843 27.13 -6.14 24.57
CA ASP A 843 26.83 -6.41 25.97
C ASP A 843 27.17 -7.88 26.23
N PRO A 844 28.21 -8.15 27.04
CA PRO A 844 28.70 -9.51 27.26
C PRO A 844 27.70 -10.40 28.00
N LYS A 845 26.67 -9.81 28.64
CA LYS A 845 25.58 -10.55 29.30
C LYS A 845 24.50 -11.01 28.31
N ILE A 846 24.52 -10.50 27.07
CA ILE A 846 23.52 -10.82 26.05
C ILE A 846 24.15 -11.72 24.99
N ARG A 847 23.63 -12.95 24.88
CA ARG A 847 23.84 -13.82 23.71
C ARG A 847 22.50 -14.06 23.01
N LYS A 848 22.37 -13.55 21.79
CA LYS A 848 21.17 -13.70 20.96
C LYS A 848 21.48 -13.61 19.47
N ALA A 849 20.65 -14.26 18.66
CA ALA A 849 20.48 -13.92 17.25
C ALA A 849 19.17 -13.14 17.10
N GLU A 850 19.14 -12.10 16.28
CA GLU A 850 17.96 -11.25 16.16
C GLU A 850 17.50 -11.13 14.70
N PHE A 851 16.31 -11.64 14.41
CA PHE A 851 15.58 -11.27 13.21
C PHE A 851 15.08 -9.85 13.36
N ARG A 852 15.69 -8.93 12.62
CA ARG A 852 15.41 -7.50 12.76
C ARG A 852 14.34 -7.05 11.79
N MET A 853 13.51 -6.11 12.26
CA MET A 853 12.55 -5.40 11.43
C MET A 853 11.58 -6.33 10.66
N PHE A 854 11.22 -7.46 11.27
CA PHE A 854 10.04 -8.20 10.85
C PHE A 854 8.82 -7.29 10.94
N ASN A 855 7.80 -7.60 10.15
CA ASN A 855 6.50 -6.96 10.21
C ASN A 855 5.94 -7.20 11.62
N ALA A 856 5.52 -6.13 12.28
CA ALA A 856 4.84 -6.25 13.57
C ALA A 856 3.61 -7.16 13.37
N PRO A 857 3.56 -8.32 14.05
CA PRO A 857 2.45 -9.25 13.83
C PRO A 857 1.14 -8.57 14.24
N ARG A 858 0.10 -8.67 13.42
CA ARG A 858 -1.16 -7.91 13.62
C ARG A 858 -2.15 -8.59 14.57
N ASP A 859 -1.94 -9.87 14.82
CA ASP A 859 -2.69 -10.70 15.76
C ASP A 859 -1.80 -11.85 16.25
N ALA A 860 -2.29 -12.59 17.24
CA ALA A 860 -1.58 -13.71 17.83
C ALA A 860 -1.28 -14.83 16.82
N MET A 861 -2.08 -14.92 15.76
CA MET A 861 -1.92 -15.93 14.72
C MET A 861 -0.72 -15.64 13.83
N GLU A 862 -0.58 -14.39 13.36
CA GLU A 862 0.60 -13.96 12.60
C GLU A 862 1.88 -14.07 13.43
N SER A 863 1.81 -13.78 14.73
CA SER A 863 2.92 -14.02 15.67
C SER A 863 3.27 -15.50 15.77
N ALA A 864 2.26 -16.38 15.92
CA ALA A 864 2.46 -17.82 15.98
C ALA A 864 3.11 -18.38 14.71
N LEU A 865 2.70 -17.91 13.52
CA LEU A 865 3.30 -18.31 12.25
C LEU A 865 4.77 -17.87 12.13
N GLN A 866 5.11 -16.66 12.59
CA GLN A 866 6.50 -16.20 12.66
C GLN A 866 7.33 -17.08 13.61
N VAL A 867 6.80 -17.41 14.79
CA VAL A 867 7.46 -18.31 15.76
C VAL A 867 7.63 -19.72 15.20
N LYS A 868 6.59 -20.29 14.58
CA LYS A 868 6.63 -21.62 13.96
C LYS A 868 7.66 -21.68 12.84
N PHE A 869 7.79 -20.62 12.03
CA PHE A 869 8.80 -20.51 10.99
C PHE A 869 10.21 -20.54 11.56
N VAL A 870 10.48 -19.77 12.62
CA VAL A 870 11.78 -19.78 13.31
C VAL A 870 12.08 -21.14 13.93
N ARG A 871 11.09 -21.77 14.58
CA ARG A 871 11.23 -23.13 15.15
C ARG A 871 11.52 -24.19 14.09
N ALA A 872 10.91 -24.09 12.92
CA ALA A 872 11.19 -25.02 11.82
C ALA A 872 12.64 -24.90 11.32
N MET A 873 13.17 -23.68 11.19
CA MET A 873 14.59 -23.46 10.86
C MET A 873 15.51 -24.00 11.97
N LEU A 874 15.17 -23.77 13.25
CA LEU A 874 15.91 -24.33 14.39
C LEU A 874 15.91 -25.86 14.35
N ASN A 875 14.77 -26.49 14.06
CA ASN A 875 14.67 -27.95 14.03
C ASN A 875 15.56 -28.52 12.94
N LYS A 876 15.50 -27.95 11.74
CA LYS A 876 16.33 -28.37 10.62
C LYS A 876 17.84 -28.19 10.92
N ALA A 877 18.21 -27.11 11.61
CA ALA A 877 19.59 -26.83 11.95
C ALA A 877 20.15 -27.74 13.05
N LEU A 878 19.40 -27.92 14.14
CA LEU A 878 19.83 -28.64 15.34
C LEU A 878 19.67 -30.15 15.21
N ASN A 879 18.61 -30.60 14.52
CA ASN A 879 18.16 -31.99 14.61
C ASN A 879 18.34 -32.78 13.31
N GLU A 880 18.28 -32.15 12.14
CA GLU A 880 18.43 -32.86 10.85
C GLU A 880 19.90 -32.92 10.41
N THR A 881 20.31 -34.07 9.84
CA THR A 881 21.67 -34.27 9.30
C THR A 881 21.74 -34.18 7.78
N ASP A 882 20.60 -33.97 7.11
CA ASP A 882 20.54 -33.95 5.66
C ASP A 882 21.45 -32.84 5.07
N PRO A 883 22.05 -33.08 3.88
CA PRO A 883 22.85 -32.09 3.20
C PRO A 883 22.03 -30.83 2.88
N LEU A 884 22.61 -29.66 3.12
CA LEU A 884 22.02 -28.39 2.74
C LEU A 884 22.35 -28.05 1.28
N SER A 885 21.53 -27.24 0.63
CA SER A 885 21.80 -26.79 -0.74
C SER A 885 23.03 -25.88 -0.77
N GLY A 886 23.15 -24.97 0.19
CA GLY A 886 24.08 -23.85 0.23
C GLY A 886 23.78 -22.75 -0.79
N LYS A 887 22.67 -22.85 -1.54
CA LYS A 887 22.33 -21.86 -2.56
C LYS A 887 21.59 -20.68 -1.93
N VAL A 888 22.27 -19.55 -1.82
CA VAL A 888 21.68 -18.30 -1.35
C VAL A 888 20.55 -17.85 -2.26
N SER A 889 19.40 -17.51 -1.69
CA SER A 889 18.29 -16.91 -2.45
C SER A 889 18.49 -15.40 -2.59
N ASN A 890 18.44 -14.91 -3.83
CA ASN A 890 18.73 -13.51 -4.19
C ASN A 890 17.52 -12.77 -4.79
N TYR A 891 16.33 -13.37 -4.74
CA TYR A 891 15.11 -12.70 -5.17
C TYR A 891 14.73 -11.59 -4.21
N ASN A 892 14.33 -10.46 -4.78
CA ASN A 892 13.86 -9.32 -4.01
C ASN A 892 12.35 -9.09 -4.28
N HIS A 893 11.67 -8.27 -3.47
CA HIS A 893 10.23 -8.00 -3.64
C HIS A 893 9.82 -7.63 -5.07
N LEU A 894 10.62 -6.80 -5.77
CA LEU A 894 10.31 -6.36 -7.13
C LEU A 894 10.51 -7.49 -8.16
N ASP A 895 11.40 -8.45 -7.89
CA ASP A 895 11.59 -9.61 -8.75
C ASP A 895 10.37 -10.53 -8.66
N TYR A 896 9.86 -10.74 -7.44
CA TYR A 896 8.63 -11.50 -7.20
C TYR A 896 7.38 -10.81 -7.77
N VAL A 897 7.29 -9.48 -7.72
CA VAL A 897 6.19 -8.75 -8.38
C VAL A 897 6.25 -8.93 -9.90
N LYS A 898 7.45 -8.98 -10.50
CA LYS A 898 7.62 -9.24 -11.94
C LYS A 898 7.32 -10.68 -12.33
N ASN A 899 7.61 -11.63 -11.44
CA ASN A 899 7.31 -13.05 -11.65
C ASN A 899 6.59 -13.65 -10.42
N PRO A 900 5.27 -13.42 -10.26
CA PRO A 900 4.52 -13.89 -9.09
C PRO A 900 4.49 -15.41 -8.96
N SER A 901 4.59 -16.16 -10.06
CA SER A 901 4.60 -17.62 -10.04
C SER A 901 5.83 -18.18 -9.30
N GLN A 902 6.99 -17.50 -9.42
CA GLN A 902 8.19 -17.88 -8.69
C GLN A 902 8.01 -17.81 -7.18
N ALA A 903 7.20 -16.87 -6.68
CA ALA A 903 6.92 -16.78 -5.25
C ALA A 903 6.15 -18.00 -4.73
N ALA A 904 5.23 -18.56 -5.52
CA ALA A 904 4.53 -19.78 -5.15
C ALA A 904 5.48 -20.99 -5.13
N THR A 905 6.31 -21.14 -6.16
CA THR A 905 7.31 -22.22 -6.24
C THR A 905 8.32 -22.15 -5.09
N ASP A 906 8.83 -20.96 -4.78
CA ASP A 906 9.78 -20.76 -3.68
C ASP A 906 9.13 -21.02 -2.32
N LEU A 907 7.84 -20.68 -2.16
CA LEU A 907 7.08 -20.97 -0.95
C LEU A 907 6.91 -22.48 -0.76
N GLU A 908 6.48 -23.20 -1.81
CA GLU A 908 6.33 -24.66 -1.77
C GLU A 908 7.66 -25.33 -1.42
N LYS A 909 8.76 -24.90 -2.06
CA LYS A 909 10.10 -25.39 -1.77
C LYS A 909 10.50 -25.14 -0.30
N MET A 910 10.30 -23.92 0.19
CA MET A 910 10.63 -23.56 1.58
C MET A 910 9.80 -24.37 2.57
N CYS A 911 8.49 -24.47 2.36
CA CYS A 911 7.59 -25.23 3.23
C CYS A 911 7.91 -26.73 3.22
N ALA A 912 8.16 -27.32 2.05
CA ALA A 912 8.58 -28.70 1.93
C ALA A 912 9.92 -28.94 2.64
N ASP A 913 10.90 -28.05 2.48
CA ASP A 913 12.21 -28.17 3.12
C ASP A 913 12.15 -28.02 4.66
N LEU A 914 11.34 -27.09 5.14
CA LEU A 914 11.20 -26.79 6.58
C LEU A 914 10.14 -27.63 7.30
N GLY A 915 9.33 -28.41 6.57
CA GLY A 915 8.25 -29.20 7.20
C GLY A 915 7.05 -28.36 7.64
N LEU A 916 6.77 -27.28 6.91
CA LEU A 916 5.66 -26.36 7.16
C LEU A 916 4.49 -26.63 6.21
N ASP A 917 3.28 -26.28 6.61
CA ASP A 917 2.12 -26.32 5.71
C ASP A 917 2.12 -25.09 4.81
N VAL A 918 2.18 -25.31 3.50
CA VAL A 918 2.13 -24.25 2.48
C VAL A 918 0.88 -23.37 2.61
N ASN A 919 -0.26 -23.94 3.02
CA ASN A 919 -1.53 -23.23 3.12
C ASN A 919 -1.53 -22.19 4.25
N GLU A 920 -0.81 -22.45 5.35
CA GLU A 920 -0.69 -21.51 6.48
C GLU A 920 0.06 -20.22 6.08
N TYR A 921 1.04 -20.33 5.17
CA TYR A 921 1.94 -19.22 4.79
C TYR A 921 1.57 -18.55 3.47
N ARG A 922 0.82 -19.22 2.59
CA ARG A 922 0.39 -18.68 1.29
C ARG A 922 -0.30 -17.32 1.38
N PRO A 923 -1.23 -17.06 2.32
CA PRO A 923 -1.84 -15.73 2.46
C PRO A 923 -0.81 -14.61 2.75
N ALA A 924 0.24 -14.90 3.52
CA ALA A 924 1.28 -13.91 3.83
C ALA A 924 2.14 -13.57 2.60
N VAL A 925 2.44 -14.57 1.75
CA VAL A 925 3.15 -14.35 0.47
C VAL A 925 2.31 -13.50 -0.48
N TYR A 926 1.03 -13.81 -0.63
CA TYR A 926 0.11 -13.08 -1.51
C TYR A 926 -0.10 -11.63 -1.07
N GLU A 927 -0.22 -11.39 0.23
CA GLU A 927 -0.26 -10.03 0.77
C GLU A 927 1.08 -9.30 0.56
N GLY A 928 2.21 -9.99 0.75
CA GLY A 928 3.56 -9.45 0.48
C GLY A 928 3.74 -9.00 -0.97
N LEU A 929 3.24 -9.78 -1.95
CA LEU A 929 3.21 -9.41 -3.36
C LEU A 929 2.36 -8.16 -3.61
N ALA A 930 1.13 -8.15 -3.08
CA ALA A 930 0.19 -7.05 -3.29
C ALA A 930 0.70 -5.72 -2.69
N GLU A 931 1.22 -5.74 -1.47
CA GLU A 931 1.80 -4.54 -0.85
C GLU A 931 3.09 -4.09 -1.54
N SER A 932 3.89 -5.03 -2.08
CA SER A 932 5.09 -4.68 -2.87
C SER A 932 4.75 -3.98 -4.17
N GLU A 933 3.75 -4.48 -4.90
CA GLU A 933 3.24 -3.84 -6.13
C GLU A 933 2.71 -2.44 -5.83
N LYS A 934 1.86 -2.32 -4.81
CA LYS A 934 1.28 -1.05 -4.37
C LYS A 934 2.34 -0.05 -3.97
N ALA A 935 3.34 -0.47 -3.21
CA ALA A 935 4.46 0.38 -2.84
C ALA A 935 5.25 0.83 -4.08
N ALA A 936 5.59 -0.09 -4.99
CA ALA A 936 6.36 0.22 -6.20
C ALA A 936 5.67 1.22 -7.14
N ARG A 937 4.33 1.26 -7.16
CA ARG A 937 3.54 2.23 -7.95
C ARG A 937 3.46 3.63 -7.32
N SER A 938 3.88 3.77 -6.06
CA SER A 938 3.84 5.06 -5.36
C SER A 938 4.85 6.04 -5.96
N PRO A 939 4.49 7.32 -6.21
CA PRO A 939 5.45 8.34 -6.65
C PRO A 939 6.51 8.65 -5.58
N PHE A 940 6.34 8.16 -4.35
CA PHE A 940 7.30 8.32 -3.25
C PHE A 940 8.21 7.10 -3.07
N PHE A 941 8.01 6.03 -3.85
CA PHE A 941 8.87 4.87 -3.79
C PHE A 941 10.22 5.18 -4.40
N ILE A 942 11.28 4.75 -3.71
CA ILE A 942 12.66 4.89 -4.13
C ILE A 942 13.27 3.50 -4.02
N ASP A 943 13.85 3.02 -5.11
CA ASP A 943 14.53 1.72 -5.11
C ASP A 943 15.67 1.72 -4.08
N MET A 944 15.97 0.53 -3.54
CA MET A 944 17.01 0.39 -2.51
C MET A 944 18.36 0.94 -2.96
N LYS A 945 18.75 0.67 -4.21
CA LYS A 945 20.04 1.10 -4.75
C LYS A 945 20.16 2.62 -4.79
N GLU A 946 19.07 3.29 -5.16
CA GLU A 946 19.01 4.76 -5.16
C GLU A 946 19.00 5.30 -3.73
N ARG A 947 18.24 4.67 -2.82
CA ARG A 947 18.15 5.08 -1.42
C ARG A 947 19.48 4.99 -0.67
N LEU A 948 20.30 3.99 -0.99
CA LEU A 948 21.60 3.75 -0.34
C LEU A 948 22.78 4.33 -1.14
N LYS A 949 22.53 5.15 -2.18
CA LYS A 949 23.57 5.73 -3.03
C LYS A 949 24.62 6.53 -2.25
N ASN A 950 24.21 7.18 -1.17
CA ASN A 950 25.08 8.01 -0.33
C ASN A 950 25.64 7.26 0.90
N ASN A 951 25.50 5.93 0.95
CA ASN A 951 25.97 5.07 2.04
C ASN A 951 26.94 4.01 1.49
N PRO A 952 28.13 4.38 0.99
CA PRO A 952 29.11 3.42 0.52
C PRO A 952 29.62 2.54 1.68
N PRO A 953 30.15 1.34 1.40
CA PRO A 953 30.85 0.53 2.40
C PRO A 953 32.09 1.25 2.97
N GLN A 954 32.29 1.14 4.28
CA GLN A 954 33.47 1.60 5.00
C GLN A 954 34.59 0.57 4.88
N ALA A 955 35.81 1.02 4.58
CA ALA A 955 37.01 0.18 4.64
C ALA A 955 37.58 0.05 6.07
N GLY A 956 38.62 -0.77 6.27
CA GLY A 956 39.43 -0.76 7.49
C GLY A 956 38.73 -1.29 8.76
N TRP A 957 37.92 -2.34 8.64
CA TRP A 957 37.30 -3.03 9.78
C TRP A 957 38.24 -4.00 10.51
N GLY A 958 39.53 -4.04 10.15
CA GLY A 958 40.52 -4.95 10.75
C GLY A 958 40.17 -6.44 10.58
N GLU A 959 40.98 -7.30 11.17
CA GLU A 959 40.70 -8.74 11.28
C GLU A 959 40.20 -9.07 12.68
N ALA A 960 39.51 -10.19 12.84
CA ALA A 960 39.05 -10.68 14.12
C ALA A 960 40.23 -10.88 15.10
N VAL A 961 40.06 -10.43 16.34
CA VAL A 961 41.05 -10.64 17.40
C VAL A 961 40.90 -12.04 18.03
N ALA A 962 41.82 -12.40 18.93
CA ALA A 962 41.63 -13.58 19.76
C ALA A 962 40.37 -13.42 20.63
N ALA A 963 39.60 -14.50 20.79
CA ALA A 963 38.39 -14.48 21.61
C ALA A 963 38.74 -14.13 23.05
N ARG A 964 38.03 -13.14 23.60
CA ARG A 964 38.21 -12.69 24.99
C ARG A 964 37.53 -13.64 25.96
N SER A 965 38.16 -13.88 27.12
CA SER A 965 37.52 -14.63 28.21
C SER A 965 36.36 -13.85 28.82
N ALA A 966 35.52 -14.52 29.62
CA ALA A 966 34.42 -13.87 30.32
C ALA A 966 34.91 -12.75 31.27
N GLU A 967 36.08 -12.91 31.92
CA GLU A 967 36.63 -11.84 32.78
C GLU A 967 37.16 -10.64 32.00
N ASN A 968 37.56 -10.86 30.74
CA ASN A 968 38.10 -9.82 29.85
C ASN A 968 37.06 -9.35 28.82
N ALA A 969 35.79 -9.69 29.02
CA ALA A 969 34.72 -9.33 28.10
C ALA A 969 34.46 -7.82 28.15
N LEU A 970 34.26 -7.21 26.98
CA LEU A 970 34.09 -5.78 26.85
C LEU A 970 32.59 -5.43 26.81
N ASN A 971 32.20 -4.38 27.53
CA ASN A 971 30.92 -3.70 27.35
C ASN A 971 31.15 -2.44 26.50
N SER A 972 30.18 -2.07 25.66
CA SER A 972 30.19 -0.81 24.91
C SER A 972 29.76 0.40 25.75
N GLU A 973 28.90 0.20 26.74
CA GLU A 973 28.34 1.27 27.58
C GLU A 973 29.44 2.06 28.32
N GLY A 974 29.40 3.39 28.20
CA GLY A 974 30.37 4.32 28.79
C GLY A 974 31.70 4.42 28.04
N ARG A 975 31.89 3.72 26.91
CA ARG A 975 33.13 3.80 26.12
C ARG A 975 33.08 4.89 25.08
N GLU A 976 33.86 5.93 25.28
CA GLU A 976 33.99 7.02 24.32
C GLU A 976 34.71 6.55 23.05
N TRP A 977 34.24 7.06 21.91
CA TRP A 977 34.95 6.89 20.66
C TRP A 977 36.06 7.92 20.54
N VAL A 978 37.27 7.44 20.25
CA VAL A 978 38.43 8.28 19.94
C VAL A 978 38.83 7.99 18.50
N ARG A 979 39.00 9.04 17.70
CA ARG A 979 39.39 8.92 16.29
C ARG A 979 40.75 8.23 16.18
N GLY A 980 40.77 7.07 15.53
CA GLY A 980 42.00 6.30 15.25
C GLY A 980 42.49 6.42 13.80
N PRO A 981 43.67 5.87 13.47
CA PRO A 981 44.22 5.89 12.11
C PRO A 981 43.29 5.26 11.06
N ALA A 982 42.52 4.24 11.45
CA ALA A 982 41.56 3.61 10.56
C ALA A 982 40.41 4.57 10.19
N ASP A 983 40.08 5.56 11.03
CA ASP A 983 38.95 6.49 10.84
C ASP A 983 39.31 7.66 9.91
N GLU A 984 40.60 7.97 9.75
CA GLU A 984 41.10 8.94 8.76
C GLU A 984 40.73 8.56 7.33
N LEU A 985 40.61 7.25 7.06
CA LEU A 985 40.19 6.71 5.77
C LEU A 985 38.70 6.92 5.48
N ASN A 986 37.92 7.36 6.48
CA ASN A 986 36.47 7.18 6.47
C ASN A 986 35.68 8.27 7.23
N THR A 987 35.95 9.57 7.05
CA THR A 987 35.05 10.62 7.54
C THR A 987 34.54 11.47 6.37
N MET A 988 33.30 11.25 5.93
CA MET A 988 32.62 12.32 5.19
C MET A 988 32.45 13.48 6.15
N THR A 989 32.88 14.69 5.78
CA THR A 989 32.74 15.85 6.66
C THR A 989 31.25 16.09 6.95
N ASN A 990 30.93 16.25 8.24
CA ASN A 990 29.58 16.52 8.72
C ASN A 990 29.04 17.89 8.26
N GLU A 991 29.85 18.70 7.56
CA GLU A 991 29.56 20.05 7.10
C GLU A 991 28.23 20.15 6.33
N HIS A 992 27.93 19.20 5.44
CA HIS A 992 26.66 19.19 4.72
C HIS A 992 25.45 18.95 5.64
N ARG A 993 25.62 18.18 6.73
CA ARG A 993 24.56 17.92 7.73
C ARG A 993 24.35 19.13 8.63
N ILE A 994 25.43 19.78 9.03
CA ILE A 994 25.41 21.04 9.79
C ILE A 994 24.74 22.15 8.95
N GLU A 995 25.10 22.26 7.67
CA GLU A 995 24.48 23.23 6.76
C GLU A 995 22.99 22.93 6.52
N ALA A 996 22.60 21.66 6.40
CA ALA A 996 21.20 21.28 6.35
C ALA A 996 20.44 21.68 7.63
N ALA A 997 21.04 21.49 8.82
CA ALA A 997 20.46 21.93 10.09
C ALA A 997 20.31 23.46 10.16
N ARG A 998 21.28 24.21 9.62
CA ARG A 998 21.26 25.69 9.54
C ARG A 998 20.14 26.19 8.63
N GLN A 999 20.00 25.63 7.43
CA GLN A 999 18.90 25.95 6.52
C GLN A 999 17.54 25.63 7.14
N ALA A 1000 17.43 24.50 7.83
CA ALA A 1000 16.22 24.14 8.55
C ALA A 1000 15.85 25.16 9.64
N GLN A 1001 16.85 25.65 10.39
CA GLN A 1001 16.64 26.67 11.42
C GLN A 1001 16.16 28.00 10.83
N GLN A 1002 16.73 28.44 9.72
CA GLN A 1002 16.27 29.63 9.00
C GLN A 1002 14.81 29.48 8.53
N MET A 1003 14.44 28.30 8.00
CA MET A 1003 13.05 28.04 7.60
C MET A 1003 12.09 28.12 8.79
N ARG A 1004 12.50 27.68 9.99
CA ARG A 1004 11.70 27.78 11.22
C ARG A 1004 11.52 29.22 11.69
N GLN A 1005 12.58 30.03 11.63
CA GLN A 1005 12.53 31.45 12.00
C GLN A 1005 11.61 32.28 11.10
N ASN A 1006 11.40 31.85 9.86
CA ASN A 1006 10.54 32.52 8.88
C ASN A 1006 9.06 32.11 8.97
N ILE A 1007 8.68 31.25 9.92
CA ILE A 1007 7.26 30.99 10.18
C ILE A 1007 6.69 32.20 10.92
N VAL A 1008 5.76 32.90 10.29
CA VAL A 1008 4.85 33.81 10.99
C VAL A 1008 3.89 32.93 11.79
N PRO A 1009 3.84 33.03 13.14
CA PRO A 1009 2.86 32.29 13.94
C PRO A 1009 1.47 32.49 13.34
N ALA A 1010 0.71 31.41 13.19
CA ALA A 1010 -0.51 31.44 12.40
C ALA A 1010 -1.67 32.08 13.17
N ARG A 1011 -1.52 33.35 13.54
CA ARG A 1011 -2.42 34.13 14.44
C ARG A 1011 -2.54 33.47 15.82
N GLU A 1012 -2.50 34.29 16.86
CA GLU A 1012 -2.74 33.88 18.24
C GLU A 1012 -4.08 33.13 18.34
N LEU A 1013 -4.01 31.80 18.30
CA LEU A 1013 -5.09 30.90 18.62
C LEU A 1013 -4.89 30.47 20.07
N PRO A 1014 -5.93 30.46 20.90
CA PRO A 1014 -5.83 29.84 22.21
C PRO A 1014 -5.65 28.34 21.99
N GLY A 1015 -4.41 27.87 22.13
CA GLY A 1015 -4.00 26.48 21.91
C GLY A 1015 -2.82 26.29 20.96
N GLU A 1016 -2.29 27.34 20.30
CA GLU A 1016 -0.93 27.25 19.77
C GLU A 1016 0.08 27.20 20.93
N PHE A 1017 1.07 26.34 20.74
CA PHE A 1017 2.19 26.10 21.63
C PHE A 1017 2.74 27.41 22.19
N VAL A 1018 2.76 27.50 23.52
CA VAL A 1018 3.42 28.59 24.24
C VAL A 1018 4.91 28.49 23.89
N ARG A 1019 5.38 29.49 23.15
CA ARG A 1019 6.76 29.96 23.23
C ARG A 1019 6.99 30.22 24.73
N SER A 1020 7.72 29.36 25.43
CA SER A 1020 8.23 29.72 26.75
C SER A 1020 9.32 30.76 26.53
N GLU A 1021 8.91 31.99 26.17
CA GLU A 1021 9.78 33.14 26.35
C GLU A 1021 9.83 33.43 27.84
N SER A 1022 11.04 33.46 28.36
CA SER A 1022 11.40 34.56 29.23
C SER A 1022 12.39 35.42 28.44
N CYS A 1023 11.87 36.42 27.73
CA CYS A 1023 12.63 37.62 27.36
C CYS A 1023 12.92 38.51 28.58
N ALA A 1024 12.41 38.15 29.77
CA ALA A 1024 12.69 38.86 31.02
C ALA A 1024 14.17 38.73 31.43
N GLU A 1025 14.80 37.57 31.21
CA GLU A 1025 16.25 37.40 31.40
C GLU A 1025 17.08 38.16 30.35
N LEU A 1026 16.50 38.45 29.17
CA LEU A 1026 17.16 39.21 28.12
C LEU A 1026 17.14 40.73 28.38
N ILE A 1027 16.21 41.22 29.21
CA ILE A 1027 16.10 42.63 29.59
C ILE A 1027 16.98 42.95 30.80
N ASP A 1028 17.16 42.02 31.74
CA ASP A 1028 18.10 42.16 32.88
C ASP A 1028 19.59 42.14 32.47
N ALA A 1029 19.91 41.68 31.26
CA ALA A 1029 21.26 41.74 30.69
C ALA A 1029 21.50 42.98 29.80
N ILE A 1030 20.44 43.74 29.47
CA ILE A 1030 20.51 44.98 28.67
C ILE A 1030 20.47 46.23 29.58
N LEU A 1031 19.92 46.11 30.79
CA LEU A 1031 20.17 47.04 31.90
C LEU A 1031 21.51 46.73 32.58
#